data_AF-A0A2G9MGF8-F1
#
_entry.id   AF-A0A2G9MGF8-F1
#
_cell.length_a   1.000
_cell.length_b   1.000
_cell.length_c   1.000
_cell.angle_alpha   90.00
_cell.angle_beta   90.00
_cell.angle_gamma   90.00
#
_symmetry.space_group_name_H-M   'P 1'
#
loop_
_entity.id
_entity.type
_entity.pdbx_description
1 polymer ?
#
loop_
_entity_poly.entity_id
_entity_poly.type
_entity_poly.pdbx_seq_one_letter_code
_entity_poly.pdbx_strand_id
1 'polypeptide(L)'
;MEKRLVSLVILLSITLLFVSMPVVSAQTYSGFSKFTDSIRLFFSSGDNKANLALDIREKEVNSAISNLEAGDTKNAEKNLNSASEKLKIVQILASPDISADVKENIDGVENKIRETKGDYELLDNYLSEEEKTKLSMDISEKVFSYCDELAMQDYALMQKDEKCKSYAWMENKIKQRLNEEQENSKGEIETQVQACMNNPKECNCDNIKLLSEKTKCEEYKSLAIKCEFQNDNSACEKIKMFNLQVSEREKYEKEIIEKYLPAECSEAGVRDGAECKRLILTLSQPKTECIENGEYVGEEKCREKLVNQRNVVKECVVDGKLVDPEQCRNIVKEGNKPTGKEWELMSGECKERGVYDPVACDEIVNLPRSCKDAGYYTKKECEAMILNQNLPKECVDAGALTPEACEKLKLPSDCQGAYSREECEKIKIEQKFPDECKIAGEFDPAKCAVIMIGDQSLVVTAGAEMEYLVRQGLTFEEIPSVCMNEKNFIRSMDCDAELAKKGIVLPPPSDTSNIPKECMINGVSVSPLECQNKLEKNIIIDTTPKECQNADVTNSEECGKFIEEKRIEEGIGINMPPECVGISIEECKKVMEEKGIKVEKIEQVQRVEKVEKVQKMCKEGEVCEEETGYEEVTLPRECIEMGVSDVKDCKIIAGRINEERIKNGEKITLDEDGKVEYMHPEQIEKIIEDSRKTAQEIKPNLEIAEGVKQEIKDLEINMNQIEERREREISGGNVGGNNVVQEQNEINNELSSGDSSGKNNEISGGSESSGSSEGNFVEGGGSESSEGDSAGGDSGITGAVIGSGNKESFLGRFFKRIFG
;
A
#
# COMPACT_ATOMS: atom_id res chain seq x y z
N MET A 1 -36.76 -64.98 -10.91
CA MET A 1 -36.61 -65.16 -12.37
C MET A 1 -37.64 -64.35 -13.15
N GLU A 2 -38.90 -64.28 -12.70
CA GLU A 2 -39.98 -63.53 -13.38
C GLU A 2 -39.73 -62.02 -13.55
N LYS A 3 -39.15 -61.32 -12.57
CA LYS A 3 -38.84 -59.88 -12.72
C LYS A 3 -37.80 -59.57 -13.82
N ARG A 4 -36.87 -60.50 -14.08
CA ARG A 4 -35.89 -60.35 -15.17
C ARG A 4 -36.52 -60.66 -16.53
N LEU A 5 -37.46 -61.61 -16.59
CA LEU A 5 -38.18 -61.94 -17.83
C LEU A 5 -39.09 -60.79 -18.27
N VAL A 6 -39.81 -60.15 -17.33
CA VAL A 6 -40.68 -59.00 -17.63
C VAL A 6 -39.85 -57.81 -18.12
N SER A 7 -38.71 -57.53 -17.49
CA SER A 7 -37.83 -56.43 -17.92
C SER A 7 -37.23 -56.69 -19.31
N LEU A 8 -36.91 -57.95 -19.64
CA LEU A 8 -36.37 -58.34 -20.94
C LEU A 8 -37.44 -58.30 -22.02
N VAL A 9 -38.68 -58.69 -21.73
CA VAL A 9 -39.82 -58.61 -22.66
C VAL A 9 -40.20 -57.16 -22.93
N ILE A 10 -40.16 -56.27 -21.93
CA ILE A 10 -40.40 -54.83 -22.12
C ILE A 10 -39.29 -54.21 -22.99
N LEU A 11 -38.02 -54.55 -22.74
CA LEU A 11 -36.91 -54.10 -23.60
C LEU A 11 -37.01 -54.65 -25.03
N LEU A 12 -37.44 -55.91 -25.20
CA LEU A 12 -37.61 -56.53 -26.53
C LEU A 12 -38.79 -55.93 -27.31
N SER A 13 -39.89 -55.59 -26.62
CA SER A 13 -41.07 -54.98 -27.24
C SER A 13 -40.84 -53.51 -27.58
N ILE A 14 -40.07 -52.78 -26.76
CA ILE A 14 -39.60 -51.43 -27.12
C ILE A 14 -38.69 -51.49 -28.34
N THR A 15 -37.74 -52.43 -28.42
CA THR A 15 -36.85 -52.55 -29.58
C THR A 15 -37.55 -53.00 -30.86
N LEU A 16 -38.56 -53.86 -30.79
CA LEU A 16 -39.35 -54.29 -31.96
C LEU A 16 -40.26 -53.20 -32.55
N LEU A 17 -40.66 -52.19 -31.76
CA LEU A 17 -41.46 -51.06 -32.24
C LEU A 17 -40.66 -50.05 -33.08
N PHE A 18 -39.33 -50.07 -33.05
CA PHE A 18 -38.48 -49.12 -33.77
C PHE A 18 -38.06 -49.56 -35.20
N VAL A 19 -38.35 -50.79 -35.62
CA VAL A 19 -37.73 -51.36 -36.85
C VAL A 19 -38.55 -51.17 -38.13
N SER A 20 -39.78 -50.63 -38.11
CA SER A 20 -40.69 -50.72 -39.27
C SER A 20 -41.19 -49.42 -39.93
N MET A 21 -40.57 -48.26 -39.71
CA MET A 21 -40.96 -47.04 -40.45
C MET A 21 -39.98 -46.66 -41.57
N PRO A 22 -40.47 -46.40 -42.80
CA PRO A 22 -39.63 -45.93 -43.90
C PRO A 22 -39.15 -44.50 -43.63
N VAL A 23 -37.84 -44.35 -43.46
CA VAL A 23 -37.14 -43.10 -43.14
C VAL A 23 -36.77 -42.37 -44.42
N VAL A 24 -37.66 -41.52 -44.94
CA VAL A 24 -37.30 -40.31 -45.71
C VAL A 24 -38.46 -39.29 -45.56
N SER A 25 -38.58 -38.70 -44.38
CA SER A 25 -39.28 -37.42 -44.22
C SER A 25 -38.29 -36.50 -43.53
N ALA A 26 -38.21 -35.24 -43.96
CA ALA A 26 -37.33 -34.24 -43.37
C ALA A 26 -37.44 -34.32 -41.83
N GLN A 27 -36.33 -34.66 -41.16
CA GLN A 27 -36.31 -34.90 -39.72
C GLN A 27 -36.50 -33.56 -39.00
N THR A 28 -37.75 -33.12 -38.87
CA THR A 28 -38.12 -32.02 -37.98
C THR A 28 -37.70 -32.39 -36.56
N TYR A 29 -37.20 -31.41 -35.80
CA TYR A 29 -36.70 -31.61 -34.45
C TYR A 29 -37.79 -32.23 -33.57
N SER A 30 -37.67 -33.55 -33.34
CA SER A 30 -38.77 -34.39 -32.91
C SER A 30 -39.18 -34.11 -31.46
N GLY A 31 -40.43 -34.42 -31.11
CA GLY A 31 -40.94 -34.25 -29.75
C GLY A 31 -40.12 -35.01 -28.68
N PHE A 32 -39.55 -36.17 -29.03
CA PHE A 32 -38.69 -36.92 -28.12
C PHE A 32 -37.32 -36.24 -27.93
N SER A 33 -36.71 -35.74 -29.00
CA SER A 33 -35.44 -34.98 -28.93
C SER A 33 -35.59 -33.69 -28.11
N LYS A 34 -36.70 -32.96 -28.31
CA LYS A 34 -37.07 -31.78 -27.50
C LYS A 34 -37.16 -32.13 -26.01
N PHE A 35 -37.78 -33.27 -25.69
CA PHE A 35 -37.92 -33.75 -24.33
C PHE A 35 -36.57 -34.10 -23.69
N THR A 36 -35.71 -34.86 -24.39
CA THR A 36 -34.39 -35.24 -23.86
C THR A 36 -33.49 -34.03 -23.64
N ASP A 37 -33.52 -33.08 -24.57
CA ASP A 37 -32.70 -31.87 -24.47
C ASP A 37 -33.23 -30.94 -23.36
N SER A 38 -34.55 -30.84 -23.17
CA SER A 38 -35.14 -30.09 -22.05
C SER A 38 -34.74 -30.65 -20.69
N ILE A 39 -34.70 -31.98 -20.54
CA ILE A 39 -34.20 -32.64 -19.33
C ILE A 39 -32.73 -32.31 -19.12
N ARG A 40 -31.90 -32.41 -20.17
CA ARG A 40 -30.47 -32.13 -20.06
C ARG A 40 -30.21 -30.67 -19.69
N LEU A 41 -31.00 -29.74 -20.25
CA LEU A 41 -30.94 -28.31 -19.95
C LEU A 41 -31.29 -28.01 -18.50
N PHE A 42 -32.27 -28.73 -17.94
CA PHE A 42 -32.65 -28.59 -16.54
C PHE A 42 -31.52 -28.98 -15.57
N PHE A 43 -30.77 -30.04 -15.88
CA PHE A 43 -29.67 -30.54 -15.03
C PHE A 43 -28.31 -29.88 -15.30
N SER A 44 -28.22 -29.00 -16.29
CA SER A 44 -27.00 -28.24 -16.58
C SER A 44 -26.93 -26.96 -15.74
N SER A 45 -25.74 -26.37 -15.57
CA SER A 45 -25.54 -25.09 -14.89
C SER A 45 -24.45 -24.26 -15.57
N GLY A 46 -24.45 -22.93 -15.33
CA GLY A 46 -23.46 -22.00 -15.89
C GLY A 46 -23.30 -22.12 -17.40
N ASP A 47 -22.05 -22.06 -17.86
CA ASP A 47 -21.70 -22.12 -19.29
C ASP A 47 -22.13 -23.43 -19.97
N ASN A 48 -22.13 -24.56 -19.25
CA ASN A 48 -22.64 -25.82 -19.81
C ASN A 48 -24.14 -25.74 -20.15
N LYS A 49 -24.90 -24.98 -19.36
CA LYS A 49 -26.32 -24.73 -19.65
C LYS A 49 -26.50 -23.74 -20.79
N ALA A 50 -25.66 -22.70 -20.87
CA ALA A 50 -25.67 -21.75 -21.99
C ALA A 50 -25.33 -22.45 -23.33
N ASN A 51 -24.26 -23.25 -23.37
CA ASN A 51 -23.88 -24.03 -24.56
C ASN A 51 -24.97 -25.01 -24.99
N LEU A 52 -25.58 -25.71 -24.04
CA LEU A 52 -26.71 -26.59 -24.36
C LEU A 52 -27.95 -25.81 -24.83
N ALA A 53 -28.18 -24.60 -24.31
CA ALA A 53 -29.24 -23.74 -24.81
C ALA A 53 -28.97 -23.31 -26.26
N LEU A 54 -27.73 -22.98 -26.61
CA LEU A 54 -27.31 -22.70 -27.99
C LEU A 54 -27.57 -23.90 -28.90
N ASP A 55 -27.15 -25.11 -28.51
CA ASP A 55 -27.39 -26.34 -29.29
C ASP A 55 -28.89 -26.57 -29.57
N ILE A 56 -29.74 -26.35 -28.56
CA ILE A 56 -31.19 -26.52 -28.70
C ILE A 56 -31.77 -25.44 -29.61
N ARG A 57 -31.35 -24.19 -29.41
CA ARG A 57 -31.76 -23.03 -30.21
C ARG A 57 -31.43 -23.24 -31.69
N GLU A 58 -30.26 -23.76 -32.02
CA GLU A 58 -29.88 -24.05 -33.41
C GLU A 58 -30.80 -25.11 -34.03
N LYS A 59 -31.11 -26.19 -33.29
CA LYS A 59 -32.05 -27.24 -33.75
C LYS A 59 -33.46 -26.67 -33.96
N GLU A 60 -33.91 -25.77 -33.08
CA GLU A 60 -35.22 -25.13 -33.20
C GLU A 60 -35.29 -24.20 -34.41
N VAL A 61 -34.26 -23.38 -34.67
CA VAL A 61 -34.17 -22.53 -35.88
C VAL A 61 -34.16 -23.38 -37.14
N ASN A 62 -33.36 -24.45 -37.19
CA ASN A 62 -33.32 -25.37 -38.33
C ASN A 62 -34.69 -26.01 -38.62
N SER A 63 -35.42 -26.35 -37.55
CA SER A 63 -36.77 -26.87 -37.63
C SER A 63 -37.77 -25.82 -38.10
N ALA A 64 -37.60 -24.55 -37.68
CA ALA A 64 -38.43 -23.43 -38.15
C ALA A 64 -38.24 -23.16 -39.64
N ILE A 65 -36.99 -23.11 -40.13
CA ILE A 65 -36.66 -22.95 -41.55
C ILE A 65 -37.34 -24.05 -42.38
N SER A 66 -37.19 -25.31 -41.96
CA SER A 66 -37.81 -26.47 -42.65
C SER A 66 -39.34 -26.36 -42.70
N ASN A 67 -39.97 -25.85 -41.63
CA ASN A 67 -41.42 -25.64 -41.58
C ASN A 67 -41.87 -24.49 -42.50
N LEU A 68 -41.10 -23.40 -42.60
CA LEU A 68 -41.39 -22.29 -43.53
C LEU A 68 -41.30 -22.75 -44.98
N GLU A 69 -40.29 -23.54 -45.33
CA GLU A 69 -40.15 -24.15 -46.66
C GLU A 69 -41.33 -25.07 -47.01
N ALA A 70 -41.91 -25.75 -46.00
CA ALA A 70 -43.10 -26.57 -46.15
C ALA A 70 -44.43 -25.77 -46.11
N GLY A 71 -44.39 -24.47 -45.88
CA GLY A 71 -45.57 -23.60 -45.73
C GLY A 71 -46.30 -23.73 -44.40
N ASP A 72 -45.69 -24.36 -43.38
CA ASP A 72 -46.24 -24.53 -42.03
C ASP A 72 -45.80 -23.41 -41.09
N THR A 73 -46.34 -22.22 -41.32
CA THR A 73 -45.96 -20.99 -40.60
C THR A 73 -46.20 -21.08 -39.10
N LYS A 74 -47.27 -21.76 -38.66
CA LYS A 74 -47.62 -21.91 -37.23
C LYS A 74 -46.58 -22.72 -36.47
N ASN A 75 -46.10 -23.83 -37.04
CA ASN A 75 -45.06 -24.62 -36.39
C ASN A 75 -43.68 -23.94 -36.48
N ALA A 76 -43.43 -23.15 -37.53
CA ALA A 76 -42.24 -22.31 -37.61
C ALA A 76 -42.20 -21.27 -36.48
N GLU A 77 -43.28 -20.50 -36.32
CA GLU A 77 -43.42 -19.50 -35.24
C GLU A 77 -43.22 -20.12 -33.85
N LYS A 78 -43.82 -21.30 -33.60
CA LYS A 78 -43.62 -22.02 -32.34
C LYS A 78 -42.16 -22.40 -32.08
N ASN A 79 -41.44 -22.84 -33.10
CA ASN A 79 -40.03 -23.19 -32.97
C ASN A 79 -39.15 -21.94 -32.77
N LEU A 80 -39.43 -20.84 -33.47
CA LEU A 80 -38.71 -19.57 -33.29
C LEU A 80 -38.93 -19.00 -31.88
N ASN A 81 -40.16 -18.99 -31.38
CA ASN A 81 -40.44 -18.59 -29.99
C ASN A 81 -39.68 -19.47 -28.98
N SER A 82 -39.62 -20.79 -29.22
CA SER A 82 -38.83 -21.69 -28.39
C SER A 82 -37.33 -21.40 -28.46
N ALA A 83 -36.82 -21.03 -29.64
CA ALA A 83 -35.43 -20.63 -29.85
C ALA A 83 -35.11 -19.31 -29.12
N SER A 84 -35.98 -18.31 -29.19
CA SER A 84 -35.82 -17.03 -28.45
C SER A 84 -35.79 -17.25 -26.94
N GLU A 85 -36.62 -18.14 -26.40
CA GLU A 85 -36.57 -18.50 -24.98
C GLU A 85 -35.23 -19.16 -24.57
N LYS A 86 -34.54 -19.83 -25.50
CA LYS A 86 -33.19 -20.36 -25.25
C LYS A 86 -32.13 -19.27 -25.32
N LEU A 87 -32.26 -18.28 -26.21
CA LEU A 87 -31.37 -17.12 -26.24
C LEU A 87 -31.40 -16.35 -24.92
N LYS A 88 -32.58 -16.16 -24.30
CA LYS A 88 -32.68 -15.55 -22.96
C LYS A 88 -31.88 -16.29 -21.90
N ILE A 89 -31.82 -17.62 -21.97
CA ILE A 89 -30.99 -18.43 -21.07
C ILE A 89 -29.50 -18.16 -21.31
N VAL A 90 -29.08 -18.03 -22.58
CA VAL A 90 -27.71 -17.68 -22.96
C VAL A 90 -27.33 -16.29 -22.44
N GLN A 91 -28.18 -15.29 -22.67
CA GLN A 91 -27.98 -13.90 -22.20
C GLN A 91 -27.73 -13.82 -20.69
N ILE A 92 -28.44 -14.62 -19.90
CA ILE A 92 -28.33 -14.60 -18.42
C ILE A 92 -27.13 -15.39 -17.91
N LEU A 93 -26.83 -16.54 -18.54
CA LEU A 93 -25.90 -17.53 -17.96
C LEU A 93 -24.52 -17.56 -18.61
N ALA A 94 -24.36 -17.05 -19.83
CA ALA A 94 -23.09 -17.12 -20.53
C ALA A 94 -22.06 -16.20 -19.88
N SER A 95 -20.90 -16.78 -19.57
CA SER A 95 -19.73 -16.04 -19.13
C SER A 95 -18.97 -15.45 -20.33
N PRO A 96 -18.08 -14.45 -20.09
CA PRO A 96 -17.16 -13.94 -21.08
C PRO A 96 -16.28 -15.01 -21.74
N ASP A 97 -16.04 -16.16 -21.08
CA ASP A 97 -15.18 -17.20 -21.64
C ASP A 97 -15.81 -17.91 -22.84
N ILE A 98 -17.14 -18.00 -22.88
CA ILE A 98 -17.88 -18.61 -23.99
C ILE A 98 -18.47 -17.56 -24.94
N SER A 99 -18.23 -16.28 -24.70
CA SER A 99 -18.79 -15.18 -25.50
C SER A 99 -18.38 -15.26 -26.97
N ALA A 100 -17.11 -15.59 -27.26
CA ALA A 100 -16.65 -15.79 -28.64
C ALA A 100 -17.40 -16.95 -29.33
N ASP A 101 -17.54 -18.10 -28.65
CA ASP A 101 -18.27 -19.26 -29.16
C ASP A 101 -19.75 -18.94 -29.40
N VAL A 102 -20.37 -18.15 -28.50
CA VAL A 102 -21.74 -17.65 -28.64
C VAL A 102 -21.86 -16.79 -29.89
N LYS A 103 -21.00 -15.76 -30.05
CA LYS A 103 -21.04 -14.84 -31.19
C LYS A 103 -20.83 -15.57 -32.51
N GLU A 104 -19.84 -16.46 -32.60
CA GLU A 104 -19.58 -17.29 -33.79
C GLU A 104 -20.80 -18.15 -34.13
N ASN A 105 -21.42 -18.78 -33.13
CA ASN A 105 -22.59 -19.59 -33.37
C ASN A 105 -23.79 -18.75 -33.86
N ILE A 106 -24.01 -17.57 -33.26
CA ILE A 106 -25.04 -16.63 -33.71
C ILE A 106 -24.80 -16.23 -35.17
N ASP A 107 -23.56 -15.88 -35.55
CA ASP A 107 -23.20 -15.58 -36.95
C ASP A 107 -23.53 -16.74 -37.89
N GLY A 108 -23.26 -17.98 -37.47
CA GLY A 108 -23.62 -19.18 -38.22
C GLY A 108 -25.13 -19.30 -38.47
N VAL A 109 -25.95 -19.01 -37.46
CA VAL A 109 -27.41 -19.03 -37.56
C VAL A 109 -27.94 -17.88 -38.41
N GLU A 110 -27.43 -16.66 -38.24
CA GLU A 110 -27.80 -15.52 -39.08
C GLU A 110 -27.51 -15.77 -40.55
N ASN A 111 -26.34 -16.31 -40.87
CA ASN A 111 -25.97 -16.66 -42.24
C ASN A 111 -26.93 -17.69 -42.82
N LYS A 112 -27.30 -18.71 -42.04
CA LYS A 112 -28.26 -19.74 -42.46
C LYS A 112 -29.66 -19.17 -42.72
N ILE A 113 -30.10 -18.23 -41.89
CA ILE A 113 -31.37 -17.52 -42.08
C ILE A 113 -31.32 -16.70 -43.38
N ARG A 114 -30.24 -15.94 -43.62
CA ARG A 114 -30.05 -15.13 -44.83
C ARG A 114 -29.96 -15.96 -46.11
N GLU A 115 -29.42 -17.18 -46.04
CA GLU A 115 -29.36 -18.10 -47.18
C GLU A 115 -30.72 -18.74 -47.52
N THR A 116 -31.65 -18.75 -46.58
CA THR A 116 -32.99 -19.29 -46.78
C THR A 116 -33.78 -18.36 -47.71
N LYS A 117 -34.18 -18.87 -48.89
CA LYS A 117 -34.91 -18.08 -49.87
C LYS A 117 -36.37 -17.87 -49.44
N GLY A 118 -36.69 -16.68 -48.97
CA GLY A 118 -38.05 -16.24 -48.73
C GLY A 118 -38.07 -15.01 -47.84
N ASP A 119 -38.96 -14.05 -48.14
CA ASP A 119 -39.19 -12.88 -47.31
C ASP A 119 -40.14 -13.29 -46.17
N TYR A 120 -39.56 -13.76 -45.07
CA TYR A 120 -40.29 -14.25 -43.91
C TYR A 120 -40.10 -13.28 -42.74
N GLU A 121 -41.07 -12.39 -42.54
CA GLU A 121 -41.15 -11.43 -41.41
C GLU A 121 -40.91 -12.10 -40.03
N LEU A 122 -41.26 -13.39 -39.89
CA LEU A 122 -40.97 -14.17 -38.68
C LEU A 122 -39.46 -14.35 -38.41
N LEU A 123 -38.65 -14.51 -39.45
CA LEU A 123 -37.20 -14.68 -39.33
C LEU A 123 -36.52 -13.34 -39.02
N ASP A 124 -36.99 -12.24 -39.59
CA ASP A 124 -36.44 -10.90 -39.29
C ASP A 124 -36.65 -10.51 -37.82
N ASN A 125 -37.85 -10.75 -37.29
CA ASN A 125 -38.13 -10.58 -35.86
C ASN A 125 -37.23 -11.42 -34.96
N TYR A 126 -36.83 -12.61 -35.42
CA TYR A 126 -35.94 -13.49 -34.69
C TYR A 126 -34.47 -13.06 -34.80
N LEU A 127 -34.02 -12.52 -35.94
CA LEU A 127 -32.68 -11.97 -36.11
C LEU A 127 -32.39 -10.84 -35.13
N SER A 128 -33.40 -10.02 -34.78
CA SER A 128 -33.26 -8.99 -33.74
C SER A 128 -32.95 -9.58 -32.35
N GLU A 129 -33.43 -10.78 -32.04
CA GLU A 129 -33.11 -11.47 -30.76
C GLU A 129 -31.69 -12.05 -30.75
N GLU A 130 -31.21 -12.51 -31.91
CA GLU A 130 -29.82 -12.93 -32.11
C GLU A 130 -28.86 -11.74 -31.94
N GLU A 131 -29.18 -10.58 -32.53
CA GLU A 131 -28.43 -9.33 -32.38
C GLU A 131 -28.41 -8.83 -30.92
N LYS A 132 -29.57 -8.86 -30.23
CA LYS A 132 -29.66 -8.55 -28.80
C LYS A 132 -28.78 -9.48 -27.95
N THR A 133 -28.68 -10.75 -28.33
CA THR A 133 -27.83 -11.72 -27.63
C THR A 133 -26.34 -11.40 -27.82
N LYS A 134 -25.91 -11.00 -29.02
CA LYS A 134 -24.53 -10.54 -29.26
C LYS A 134 -24.17 -9.34 -28.39
N LEU A 135 -25.02 -8.32 -28.38
CA LEU A 135 -24.82 -7.12 -27.54
C LEU A 135 -24.80 -7.47 -26.05
N SER A 136 -25.66 -8.39 -25.60
CA SER A 136 -25.62 -8.89 -24.23
C SER A 136 -24.29 -9.56 -23.88
N MET A 137 -23.63 -10.23 -24.83
CA MET A 137 -22.30 -10.81 -24.62
C MET A 137 -21.22 -9.72 -24.55
N ASP A 138 -21.29 -8.70 -25.42
CA ASP A 138 -20.39 -7.54 -25.35
C ASP A 138 -20.54 -6.81 -24.00
N ILE A 139 -21.77 -6.60 -23.54
CA ILE A 139 -22.05 -6.02 -22.22
C ILE A 139 -21.47 -6.90 -21.11
N SER A 140 -21.69 -8.21 -21.12
CA SER A 140 -21.14 -9.11 -20.09
C SER A 140 -19.61 -9.11 -20.06
N GLU A 141 -18.94 -9.06 -21.22
CA GLU A 141 -17.48 -8.92 -21.32
C GLU A 141 -17.00 -7.60 -20.70
N LYS A 142 -17.68 -6.49 -21.02
CA LYS A 142 -17.32 -5.16 -20.50
C LYS A 142 -17.62 -5.01 -19.02
N VAL A 143 -18.74 -5.52 -18.53
CA VAL A 143 -19.07 -5.55 -17.09
C VAL A 143 -18.03 -6.38 -16.34
N PHE A 144 -17.63 -7.55 -16.88
CA PHE A 144 -16.56 -8.33 -16.27
C PHE A 144 -15.25 -7.54 -16.20
N SER A 145 -14.83 -6.91 -17.30
CA SER A 145 -13.63 -6.06 -17.32
C SER A 145 -13.72 -4.91 -16.32
N TYR A 146 -14.87 -4.23 -16.23
CA TYR A 146 -15.11 -3.16 -15.27
C TYR A 146 -14.94 -3.63 -13.83
N CYS A 147 -15.56 -4.77 -13.49
CA CYS A 147 -15.51 -5.32 -12.14
C CYS A 147 -14.13 -5.87 -11.79
N ASP A 148 -13.43 -6.47 -12.75
CA ASP A 148 -12.04 -6.93 -12.59
C ASP A 148 -11.11 -5.74 -12.29
N GLU A 149 -11.21 -4.65 -13.05
CA GLU A 149 -10.43 -3.42 -12.80
C GLU A 149 -10.74 -2.81 -11.43
N LEU A 150 -12.02 -2.71 -11.04
CA LEU A 150 -12.39 -2.26 -9.70
C LEU A 150 -11.81 -3.15 -8.61
N ALA A 151 -11.83 -4.47 -8.82
CA ALA A 151 -11.33 -5.43 -7.84
C ALA A 151 -9.80 -5.35 -7.68
N MET A 152 -9.06 -5.09 -8.77
CA MET A 152 -7.61 -4.88 -8.74
C MET A 152 -7.21 -3.62 -7.97
N GLN A 153 -8.07 -2.59 -8.01
CA GLN A 153 -7.89 -1.39 -7.20
C GLN A 153 -8.30 -1.61 -5.74
N ASP A 154 -9.53 -2.07 -5.49
CA ASP A 154 -10.05 -2.41 -4.17
C ASP A 154 -11.29 -3.30 -4.31
N TYR A 155 -11.18 -4.53 -3.83
CA TYR A 155 -12.28 -5.50 -3.83
C TYR A 155 -13.54 -4.99 -3.12
N ALA A 156 -13.41 -4.15 -2.08
CA ALA A 156 -14.56 -3.55 -1.41
C ALA A 156 -15.28 -2.50 -2.27
N LEU A 157 -14.56 -1.80 -3.17
CA LEU A 157 -15.19 -0.92 -4.16
C LEU A 157 -16.01 -1.72 -5.17
N MET A 158 -15.45 -2.82 -5.69
CA MET A 158 -16.18 -3.74 -6.57
C MET A 158 -17.44 -4.28 -5.88
N GLN A 159 -17.37 -4.69 -4.61
CA GLN A 159 -18.54 -5.17 -3.86
C GLN A 159 -19.59 -4.09 -3.57
N LYS A 160 -19.26 -2.81 -3.65
CA LYS A 160 -20.24 -1.72 -3.47
C LYS A 160 -21.00 -1.44 -4.76
N ASP A 161 -20.38 -1.63 -5.92
CA ASP A 161 -20.99 -1.38 -7.22
C ASP A 161 -22.05 -2.43 -7.57
N GLU A 162 -23.27 -1.98 -7.89
CA GLU A 162 -24.40 -2.86 -8.20
C GLU A 162 -24.20 -3.65 -9.50
N LYS A 163 -23.47 -3.11 -10.48
CA LYS A 163 -23.19 -3.81 -11.75
C LYS A 163 -22.33 -5.06 -11.54
N CYS A 164 -21.56 -5.12 -10.45
CA CYS A 164 -20.72 -6.28 -10.12
C CYS A 164 -21.45 -7.35 -9.28
N LYS A 165 -22.68 -7.09 -8.84
CA LYS A 165 -23.49 -8.03 -8.04
C LYS A 165 -24.46 -8.89 -8.86
N SER A 166 -24.64 -8.56 -10.13
CA SER A 166 -25.68 -9.16 -10.97
C SER A 166 -25.38 -10.62 -11.38
N TYR A 167 -24.12 -11.05 -11.38
CA TYR A 167 -23.71 -12.35 -11.92
C TYR A 167 -22.98 -13.22 -10.88
N ALA A 168 -23.59 -14.34 -10.48
CA ALA A 168 -22.99 -15.26 -9.50
C ALA A 168 -21.66 -15.89 -9.96
N TRP A 169 -21.48 -16.11 -11.27
CA TRP A 169 -20.23 -16.66 -11.82
C TRP A 169 -19.07 -15.65 -11.77
N MET A 170 -19.38 -14.34 -11.78
CA MET A 170 -18.40 -13.25 -11.84
C MET A 170 -17.60 -13.14 -10.54
N GLU A 171 -18.28 -13.20 -9.40
CA GLU A 171 -17.62 -13.11 -8.09
C GLU A 171 -16.57 -14.21 -7.89
N ASN A 172 -16.90 -15.46 -8.24
CA ASN A 172 -15.98 -16.58 -8.13
C ASN A 172 -14.76 -16.41 -9.04
N LYS A 173 -14.98 -15.95 -10.27
CA LYS A 173 -13.91 -15.75 -11.25
C LYS A 173 -12.98 -14.60 -10.87
N ILE A 174 -13.53 -13.48 -10.38
CA ILE A 174 -12.73 -12.35 -9.88
C ILE A 174 -11.94 -12.78 -8.64
N LYS A 175 -12.55 -13.49 -7.68
CA LYS A 175 -11.83 -14.04 -6.51
C LYS A 175 -10.68 -14.95 -6.92
N GLN A 176 -10.89 -15.81 -7.92
CA GLN A 176 -9.81 -16.65 -8.44
C GLN A 176 -8.64 -15.81 -8.99
N ARG A 177 -8.93 -14.82 -9.83
CA ARG A 177 -7.89 -13.94 -10.41
C ARG A 177 -7.19 -13.09 -9.35
N LEU A 178 -7.92 -12.58 -8.36
CA LEU A 178 -7.33 -11.88 -7.22
C LEU A 178 -6.38 -12.76 -6.43
N ASN A 179 -6.76 -14.01 -6.14
CA ASN A 179 -5.88 -14.95 -5.44
C ASN A 179 -4.61 -15.26 -6.27
N GLU A 180 -4.75 -15.45 -7.59
CA GLU A 180 -3.62 -15.67 -8.50
C GLU A 180 -2.68 -14.44 -8.52
N GLU A 181 -3.22 -13.23 -8.63
CA GLU A 181 -2.43 -11.99 -8.61
C GLU A 181 -1.84 -11.69 -7.21
N GLN A 182 -2.50 -12.08 -6.12
CA GLN A 182 -1.94 -11.98 -4.76
C GLN A 182 -0.73 -12.87 -4.58
N GLU A 183 -0.80 -14.13 -5.02
CA GLU A 183 0.34 -15.05 -4.97
C GLU A 183 1.49 -14.57 -5.86
N ASN A 184 1.20 -14.05 -7.06
CA ASN A 184 2.22 -13.44 -7.92
C ASN A 184 2.84 -12.19 -7.28
N SER A 185 2.00 -11.32 -6.70
CA SER A 185 2.44 -10.09 -6.03
C SER A 185 3.32 -10.40 -4.83
N LYS A 186 3.06 -11.50 -4.10
CA LYS A 186 3.90 -11.91 -2.99
C LYS A 186 5.34 -12.20 -3.42
N GLY A 187 5.53 -12.97 -4.50
CA GLY A 187 6.86 -13.25 -5.05
C GLY A 187 7.58 -11.98 -5.54
N GLU A 188 6.84 -11.06 -6.15
CA GLU A 188 7.37 -9.76 -6.57
C GLU A 188 7.75 -8.90 -5.35
N ILE A 189 6.90 -8.81 -4.32
CA ILE A 189 7.19 -8.10 -3.07
C ILE A 189 8.46 -8.66 -2.44
N GLU A 190 8.59 -9.98 -2.33
CA GLU A 190 9.79 -10.61 -1.75
C GLU A 190 11.05 -10.21 -2.53
N THR A 191 10.97 -10.21 -3.87
CA THR A 191 12.07 -9.80 -4.75
C THR A 191 12.42 -8.32 -4.58
N GLN A 192 11.41 -7.43 -4.54
CA GLN A 192 11.61 -6.00 -4.38
C GLN A 192 12.15 -5.65 -2.98
N VAL A 193 11.67 -6.32 -1.93
CA VAL A 193 12.16 -6.13 -0.56
C VAL A 193 13.61 -6.59 -0.45
N GLN A 194 13.97 -7.74 -1.04
CA GLN A 194 15.36 -8.20 -1.07
C GLN A 194 16.26 -7.24 -1.84
N ALA A 195 15.78 -6.71 -2.98
CA ALA A 195 16.49 -5.65 -3.70
C ALA A 195 16.70 -4.41 -2.83
N CYS A 196 15.68 -3.95 -2.08
CA CYS A 196 15.81 -2.81 -1.16
C CYS A 196 16.87 -3.04 -0.06
N MET A 197 16.95 -4.26 0.47
CA MET A 197 17.94 -4.60 1.51
C MET A 197 19.37 -4.56 0.96
N ASN A 198 19.57 -4.81 -0.32
CA ASN A 198 20.87 -4.71 -0.98
C ASN A 198 21.20 -3.28 -1.40
N ASN A 199 20.25 -2.61 -2.07
CA ASN A 199 20.34 -1.24 -2.52
C ASN A 199 18.98 -0.53 -2.45
N PRO A 200 18.80 0.45 -1.54
CA PRO A 200 17.54 1.19 -1.39
C PRO A 200 17.06 1.91 -2.65
N LYS A 201 17.95 2.16 -3.63
CA LYS A 201 17.63 2.85 -4.88
C LYS A 201 17.05 1.92 -5.96
N GLU A 202 17.29 0.62 -5.87
CA GLU A 202 16.96 -0.33 -6.95
C GLU A 202 15.55 -0.93 -6.82
N CYS A 203 14.93 -0.84 -5.65
CA CYS A 203 13.63 -1.45 -5.46
C CYS A 203 12.46 -0.57 -5.91
N ASN A 204 11.58 -1.18 -6.70
CA ASN A 204 10.44 -0.54 -7.34
C ASN A 204 9.16 -1.37 -7.18
N CYS A 205 8.19 -0.85 -6.43
CA CYS A 205 6.90 -1.50 -6.21
C CYS A 205 5.87 -1.22 -7.31
N ASP A 206 6.20 -0.42 -8.35
CA ASP A 206 5.26 -0.04 -9.41
C ASP A 206 4.79 -1.21 -10.29
N ASN A 207 5.55 -2.30 -10.35
CA ASN A 207 5.19 -3.48 -11.13
C ASN A 207 4.09 -4.33 -10.48
N ILE A 208 3.73 -4.06 -9.23
CA ILE A 208 2.69 -4.79 -8.51
C ILE A 208 1.33 -4.23 -8.92
N LYS A 209 0.52 -5.07 -9.58
CA LYS A 209 -0.78 -4.68 -10.13
C LYS A 209 -1.83 -4.40 -9.06
N LEU A 210 -1.86 -5.22 -8.00
CA LEU A 210 -2.84 -5.09 -6.93
C LEU A 210 -2.48 -3.91 -6.05
N LEU A 211 -3.37 -2.92 -5.96
CA LEU A 211 -3.12 -1.68 -5.22
C LEU A 211 -2.78 -1.95 -3.74
N SER A 212 -3.51 -2.87 -3.11
CA SER A 212 -3.31 -3.25 -1.71
C SER A 212 -1.96 -3.93 -1.47
N GLU A 213 -1.49 -4.76 -2.41
CA GLU A 213 -0.18 -5.39 -2.35
C GLU A 213 0.93 -4.40 -2.69
N LYS A 214 0.68 -3.44 -3.59
CA LYS A 214 1.59 -2.32 -3.88
C LYS A 214 1.81 -1.45 -2.65
N THR A 215 0.74 -1.10 -1.92
CA THR A 215 0.84 -0.37 -0.65
C THR A 215 1.68 -1.15 0.36
N LYS A 216 1.45 -2.46 0.52
CA LYS A 216 2.27 -3.31 1.39
C LYS A 216 3.74 -3.34 0.96
N CYS A 217 4.02 -3.41 -0.34
CA CYS A 217 5.38 -3.36 -0.86
C CYS A 217 6.10 -2.08 -0.42
N GLU A 218 5.46 -0.92 -0.56
CA GLU A 218 6.04 0.37 -0.14
C GLU A 218 6.27 0.44 1.38
N GLU A 219 5.35 -0.13 2.18
CA GLU A 219 5.55 -0.27 3.62
C GLU A 219 6.76 -1.16 3.93
N TYR A 220 6.87 -2.34 3.28
CA TYR A 220 7.99 -3.25 3.51
C TYR A 220 9.31 -2.70 3.00
N LYS A 221 9.32 -1.96 1.90
CA LYS A 221 10.49 -1.22 1.42
C LYS A 221 11.03 -0.30 2.52
N SER A 222 10.16 0.50 3.14
CA SER A 222 10.57 1.38 4.23
C SER A 222 11.13 0.60 5.43
N LEU A 223 10.49 -0.52 5.81
CA LEU A 223 10.95 -1.38 6.91
C LEU A 223 12.30 -2.03 6.58
N ALA A 224 12.46 -2.52 5.35
CA ALA A 224 13.66 -3.19 4.87
C ALA A 224 14.86 -2.26 4.92
N ILE A 225 14.67 -1.01 4.51
CA ILE A 225 15.71 0.00 4.58
C ILE A 225 16.03 0.36 6.03
N LYS A 226 15.05 0.43 6.94
CA LYS A 226 15.29 0.66 8.38
C LYS A 226 16.04 -0.48 9.06
N CYS A 227 15.59 -1.71 8.85
CA CYS A 227 16.26 -2.92 9.35
C CYS A 227 17.70 -2.96 8.84
N GLU A 228 17.78 -2.94 7.51
CA GLU A 228 18.87 -2.56 6.63
C GLU A 228 20.00 -1.69 7.19
N PHE A 229 19.74 -0.41 7.04
CA PHE A 229 20.70 0.66 7.03
C PHE A 229 20.69 1.41 8.36
N GLN A 230 19.65 1.26 9.18
CA GLN A 230 19.54 1.90 10.49
C GLN A 230 19.68 0.90 11.66
N ASN A 231 19.82 -0.41 11.38
CA ASN A 231 19.84 -1.46 12.40
C ASN A 231 18.60 -1.43 13.32
N ASP A 232 17.44 -1.05 12.78
CA ASP A 232 16.19 -1.04 13.54
C ASP A 232 15.67 -2.49 13.73
N ASN A 233 15.96 -3.05 14.90
CA ASN A 233 15.51 -4.40 15.27
C ASN A 233 13.98 -4.56 15.21
N SER A 234 13.20 -3.52 15.51
CA SER A 234 11.73 -3.62 15.41
C SER A 234 11.29 -3.77 13.97
N ALA A 235 11.90 -3.02 13.05
CA ALA A 235 11.67 -3.17 11.62
C ALA A 235 12.08 -4.57 11.15
N CYS A 236 13.24 -5.08 11.59
CA CYS A 236 13.69 -6.43 11.25
C CYS A 236 12.72 -7.52 11.70
N GLU A 237 12.19 -7.43 12.93
CA GLU A 237 11.21 -8.42 13.43
C GLU A 237 9.90 -8.38 12.65
N LYS A 238 9.44 -7.21 12.19
CA LYS A 238 8.25 -7.08 11.33
C LYS A 238 8.46 -7.74 9.98
N ILE A 239 9.64 -7.59 9.38
CA ILE A 239 9.97 -8.20 8.08
C ILE A 239 10.11 -9.72 8.19
N LYS A 240 10.64 -10.25 9.30
CA LYS A 240 10.78 -11.71 9.51
C LYS A 240 9.46 -12.47 9.37
N MET A 241 8.33 -11.80 9.61
CA MET A 241 7.01 -12.40 9.40
C MET A 241 6.75 -12.82 7.94
N PHE A 242 7.54 -12.32 6.98
CA PHE A 242 7.42 -12.64 5.55
C PHE A 242 8.22 -13.87 5.10
N ASN A 243 8.87 -14.60 6.02
CA ASN A 243 9.69 -15.78 5.70
C ASN A 243 10.75 -15.52 4.61
N LEU A 244 11.21 -14.27 4.47
CA LEU A 244 12.32 -13.95 3.56
C LEU A 244 13.54 -14.77 3.99
N GLN A 245 14.00 -15.65 3.10
CA GLN A 245 15.22 -16.41 3.35
C GLN A 245 16.42 -15.47 3.25
N VAL A 246 16.90 -14.99 4.39
CA VAL A 246 18.12 -14.16 4.52
C VAL A 246 19.41 -14.93 4.14
N SER A 247 19.29 -16.20 3.70
CA SER A 247 20.41 -17.13 3.54
C SER A 247 21.40 -16.75 2.43
N GLU A 248 20.98 -16.02 1.39
CA GLU A 248 21.89 -15.56 0.34
C GLU A 248 22.83 -14.45 0.83
N ARG A 249 22.38 -13.65 1.79
CA ARG A 249 23.19 -12.57 2.36
C ARG A 249 24.32 -13.10 3.22
N GLU A 250 24.12 -14.13 4.03
CA GLU A 250 25.23 -14.75 4.78
C GLU A 250 26.33 -15.26 3.84
N LYS A 251 25.95 -15.73 2.65
CA LYS A 251 26.88 -16.18 1.62
C LYS A 251 27.59 -14.99 0.96
N TYR A 252 26.87 -13.91 0.67
CA TYR A 252 27.39 -12.70 0.06
C TYR A 252 28.28 -11.88 1.01
N GLU A 253 27.86 -11.68 2.26
CA GLU A 253 28.70 -11.09 3.31
C GLU A 253 29.96 -11.92 3.49
N LYS A 254 29.85 -13.25 3.47
CA LYS A 254 31.02 -14.13 3.49
C LYS A 254 31.93 -13.92 2.27
N GLU A 255 31.40 -13.72 1.06
CA GLU A 255 32.20 -13.43 -0.15
C GLU A 255 32.87 -12.04 -0.11
N ILE A 256 32.17 -10.99 0.33
CA ILE A 256 32.77 -9.67 0.57
C ILE A 256 33.84 -9.77 1.64
N ILE A 257 33.53 -10.44 2.74
CA ILE A 257 34.46 -10.64 3.84
C ILE A 257 35.70 -11.39 3.32
N GLU A 258 35.54 -12.47 2.56
CA GLU A 258 36.66 -13.21 1.96
C GLU A 258 37.48 -12.38 0.96
N LYS A 259 36.84 -11.45 0.22
CA LYS A 259 37.50 -10.64 -0.82
C LYS A 259 38.19 -9.38 -0.27
N TYR A 260 37.63 -8.77 0.79
CA TYR A 260 38.04 -7.46 1.28
C TYR A 260 38.55 -7.46 2.72
N LEU A 261 38.40 -8.53 3.52
CA LEU A 261 39.16 -8.62 4.76
C LEU A 261 40.65 -8.76 4.45
N PRO A 262 41.51 -8.05 5.19
CA PRO A 262 42.94 -8.32 5.19
C PRO A 262 43.22 -9.80 5.44
N ALA A 263 44.20 -10.35 4.71
CA ALA A 263 44.54 -11.77 4.76
C ALA A 263 44.77 -12.25 6.21
N GLU A 264 45.36 -11.40 7.04
CA GLU A 264 45.67 -11.65 8.45
C GLU A 264 44.42 -11.95 9.29
N CYS A 265 43.27 -11.35 8.96
CA CYS A 265 42.01 -11.63 9.64
C CYS A 265 41.36 -12.92 9.14
N SER A 266 41.42 -13.16 7.83
CA SER A 266 40.90 -14.39 7.23
C SER A 266 41.66 -15.64 7.71
N GLU A 267 42.98 -15.54 7.84
CA GLU A 267 43.85 -16.62 8.34
C GLU A 267 43.60 -16.93 9.81
N ALA A 268 43.18 -15.93 10.59
CA ALA A 268 42.81 -16.09 12.00
C ALA A 268 41.36 -16.58 12.19
N GLY A 269 40.60 -16.79 11.11
CA GLY A 269 39.21 -17.22 11.16
C GLY A 269 38.24 -16.14 11.64
N VAL A 270 38.65 -14.87 11.62
CA VAL A 270 37.84 -13.73 12.09
C VAL A 270 36.95 -13.24 10.95
N ARG A 271 35.64 -13.25 11.16
CA ARG A 271 34.64 -12.84 10.14
C ARG A 271 33.97 -11.50 10.42
N ASP A 272 34.11 -10.97 11.62
CA ASP A 272 33.55 -9.68 11.99
C ASP A 272 34.59 -8.56 11.81
N GLY A 273 34.16 -7.40 11.29
CA GLY A 273 35.03 -6.25 11.07
C GLY A 273 35.60 -5.68 12.37
N ALA A 274 34.83 -5.70 13.46
CA ALA A 274 35.31 -5.20 14.75
C ALA A 274 36.30 -6.17 15.41
N GLU A 275 36.08 -7.47 15.31
CA GLU A 275 37.07 -8.48 15.71
C GLU A 275 38.34 -8.42 14.85
N CYS A 276 38.21 -8.24 13.53
CA CYS A 276 39.36 -8.13 12.63
C CYS A 276 40.21 -6.90 13.00
N LYS A 277 39.56 -5.76 13.30
CA LYS A 277 40.24 -4.58 13.83
C LYS A 277 40.98 -4.86 15.14
N ARG A 278 40.38 -5.57 16.09
CA ARG A 278 41.06 -5.98 17.34
C ARG A 278 42.23 -6.92 17.07
N LEU A 279 42.06 -7.86 16.15
CA LEU A 279 43.10 -8.79 15.76
C LEU A 279 44.26 -8.05 15.13
N ILE A 280 44.03 -7.16 14.16
CA ILE A 280 45.10 -6.35 13.55
C ILE A 280 45.80 -5.50 14.59
N LEU A 281 45.07 -4.86 15.50
CA LEU A 281 45.68 -4.11 16.61
C LEU A 281 46.53 -5.01 17.54
N THR A 282 46.14 -6.27 17.72
CA THR A 282 46.88 -7.27 18.51
C THR A 282 48.08 -7.84 17.75
N LEU A 283 47.96 -8.04 16.43
CA LEU A 283 49.05 -8.49 15.55
C LEU A 283 50.10 -7.38 15.35
N SER A 284 49.66 -6.13 15.35
CA SER A 284 50.49 -4.93 15.23
C SER A 284 51.18 -4.51 16.53
N GLN A 285 50.92 -5.22 17.64
CA GLN A 285 51.79 -5.11 18.81
C GLN A 285 53.18 -5.65 18.41
N PRO A 286 54.29 -4.93 18.70
CA PRO A 286 55.61 -5.31 18.23
C PRO A 286 55.97 -6.73 18.71
N LYS A 287 55.85 -7.69 17.80
CA LYS A 287 56.11 -9.11 18.03
C LYS A 287 57.57 -9.41 17.74
N THR A 288 58.23 -9.96 18.75
CA THR A 288 59.46 -10.80 18.78
C THR A 288 60.62 -10.23 19.60
N GLU A 289 60.78 -8.91 19.66
CA GLU A 289 61.92 -8.29 20.36
C GLU A 289 61.76 -8.37 21.88
N CYS A 290 60.52 -8.52 22.35
CA CYS A 290 60.12 -8.57 23.76
C CYS A 290 59.74 -9.96 24.26
N ILE A 291 60.04 -11.00 23.49
CA ILE A 291 59.87 -12.39 23.90
C ILE A 291 61.25 -13.04 23.95
N GLU A 292 61.66 -13.52 25.12
CA GLU A 292 62.96 -14.18 25.31
C GLU A 292 62.69 -15.57 25.88
N ASN A 293 63.15 -16.62 25.18
CA ASN A 293 62.85 -18.02 25.50
C ASN A 293 61.35 -18.39 25.51
N GLY A 294 60.53 -17.71 24.71
CA GLY A 294 59.10 -18.00 24.58
C GLY A 294 58.20 -17.36 25.64
N GLU A 295 58.76 -16.59 26.58
CA GLU A 295 58.00 -15.81 27.55
C GLU A 295 58.20 -14.31 27.36
N TYR A 296 57.14 -13.54 27.59
CA TYR A 296 57.18 -12.08 27.53
C TYR A 296 58.04 -11.53 28.67
N VAL A 297 59.11 -10.79 28.35
CA VAL A 297 60.12 -10.37 29.35
C VAL A 297 59.63 -9.29 30.33
N GLY A 298 58.37 -8.85 30.21
CA GLY A 298 57.80 -7.73 30.95
C GLY A 298 58.10 -6.39 30.27
N GLU A 299 57.18 -5.44 30.45
CA GLU A 299 57.17 -4.14 29.74
C GLU A 299 58.47 -3.35 29.93
N GLU A 300 59.07 -3.41 31.12
CA GLU A 300 60.29 -2.68 31.46
C GLU A 300 61.53 -3.23 30.71
N LYS A 301 61.72 -4.55 30.69
CA LYS A 301 62.81 -5.21 29.93
C LYS A 301 62.59 -5.16 28.42
N CYS A 302 61.33 -5.25 27.99
CA CYS A 302 60.95 -5.05 26.60
C CYS A 302 61.36 -3.65 26.12
N ARG A 303 61.03 -2.63 26.91
CA ARG A 303 61.44 -1.25 26.66
C ARG A 303 62.96 -1.11 26.63
N GLU A 304 63.69 -1.74 27.56
CA GLU A 304 65.16 -1.70 27.61
C GLU A 304 65.82 -2.36 26.38
N LYS A 305 65.24 -3.45 25.84
CA LYS A 305 65.69 -4.09 24.60
C LYS A 305 65.46 -3.23 23.36
N LEU A 306 64.26 -2.65 23.24
CA LEU A 306 63.92 -1.75 22.14
C LEU A 306 64.83 -0.50 22.13
N VAL A 307 65.21 -0.03 23.32
CA VAL A 307 66.15 1.08 23.50
C VAL A 307 67.57 0.72 23.03
N ASN A 308 68.02 -0.51 23.30
CA ASN A 308 69.36 -0.97 22.91
C ASN A 308 69.47 -1.34 21.41
N GLN A 309 68.36 -1.65 20.72
CA GLN A 309 68.35 -2.04 19.31
C GLN A 309 68.27 -0.86 18.30
N ARG A 310 68.47 0.38 18.76
CA ARG A 310 68.55 1.63 17.95
C ARG A 310 67.26 2.11 17.26
N ASN A 311 66.09 1.92 17.88
CA ASN A 311 64.88 2.65 17.46
C ASN A 311 64.52 3.84 18.37
N VAL A 312 65.50 4.32 19.14
CA VAL A 312 65.35 5.54 19.93
C VAL A 312 66.23 6.64 19.35
N VAL A 313 65.59 7.78 19.06
CA VAL A 313 66.19 9.02 18.56
C VAL A 313 67.43 9.32 19.42
N LYS A 314 68.63 9.38 18.80
CA LYS A 314 69.94 9.38 19.49
C LYS A 314 70.05 10.50 20.52
N GLU A 315 69.31 11.58 20.29
CA GLU A 315 69.18 12.77 21.11
C GLU A 315 68.61 12.45 22.51
N CYS A 316 67.88 11.35 22.68
CA CYS A 316 67.32 10.94 23.98
C CYS A 316 68.25 10.06 24.82
N VAL A 317 69.51 9.90 24.42
CA VAL A 317 70.54 9.18 25.17
C VAL A 317 71.60 10.18 25.65
N VAL A 318 71.54 10.57 26.92
CA VAL A 318 72.53 11.48 27.54
C VAL A 318 73.46 10.63 28.41
N ASP A 319 74.76 10.71 28.15
CA ASP A 319 75.80 9.92 28.85
C ASP A 319 75.59 8.40 28.83
N GLY A 320 75.04 7.88 27.73
CA GLY A 320 74.79 6.45 27.56
C GLY A 320 73.60 5.91 28.36
N LYS A 321 72.80 6.80 28.99
CA LYS A 321 71.54 6.45 29.66
C LYS A 321 70.39 7.09 28.92
N LEU A 322 69.32 6.30 28.74
CA LEU A 322 68.07 6.83 28.21
C LEU A 322 67.47 7.76 29.26
N VAL A 323 67.22 9.01 28.87
CA VAL A 323 66.47 9.93 29.73
C VAL A 323 64.99 9.57 29.72
N ASP A 324 64.25 9.94 30.76
CA ASP A 324 62.82 9.63 30.82
C ASP A 324 62.04 10.29 29.65
N PRO A 325 60.84 9.80 29.29
CA PRO A 325 60.10 10.31 28.12
C PRO A 325 59.80 11.81 28.14
N GLU A 326 59.71 12.44 29.30
CA GLU A 326 59.51 13.88 29.44
C GLU A 326 60.81 14.64 29.17
N GLN A 327 61.94 14.17 29.72
CA GLN A 327 63.26 14.70 29.38
C GLN A 327 63.63 14.49 27.91
N CYS A 328 63.36 13.30 27.34
CA CYS A 328 63.57 13.01 25.93
C CYS A 328 62.75 13.94 25.04
N ARG A 329 61.47 14.16 25.37
CA ARG A 329 60.63 15.14 24.67
C ARG A 329 61.20 16.55 24.75
N ASN A 330 61.75 16.96 25.88
CA ASN A 330 62.38 18.28 26.02
C ASN A 330 63.65 18.40 25.17
N ILE A 331 64.51 17.36 25.15
CA ILE A 331 65.73 17.38 24.34
C ILE A 331 65.41 17.39 22.84
N VAL A 332 64.44 16.58 22.39
CA VAL A 332 63.96 16.59 21.00
C VAL A 332 63.31 17.92 20.65
N LYS A 333 62.51 18.50 21.54
CA LYS A 333 61.93 19.85 21.36
C LYS A 333 62.99 20.93 21.25
N GLU A 334 64.09 20.84 22.01
CA GLU A 334 65.19 21.79 21.91
C GLU A 334 66.04 21.61 20.66
N GLY A 335 66.27 20.36 20.25
CA GLY A 335 66.99 20.02 19.02
C GLY A 335 66.23 20.37 17.74
N ASN A 336 64.89 20.31 17.78
CA ASN A 336 64.00 20.63 16.65
C ASN A 336 63.54 22.08 16.63
N LYS A 337 64.14 22.99 17.40
CA LYS A 337 63.88 24.43 17.25
C LYS A 337 64.25 24.84 15.81
N PRO A 338 63.31 25.32 14.97
CA PRO A 338 63.61 25.68 13.59
C PRO A 338 64.72 26.73 13.56
N THR A 339 65.80 26.48 12.81
CA THR A 339 66.90 27.43 12.65
C THR A 339 66.82 28.10 11.28
N GLY A 340 66.83 29.43 11.24
CA GLY A 340 66.85 30.20 9.99
C GLY A 340 65.47 30.42 9.34
N LYS A 341 65.40 30.28 8.00
CA LYS A 341 64.27 30.72 7.16
C LYS A 341 62.92 30.06 7.47
N GLU A 342 62.91 28.84 8.03
CA GLU A 342 61.67 28.18 8.47
C GLU A 342 61.05 28.87 9.69
N TRP A 343 61.87 29.40 10.60
CA TRP A 343 61.40 30.25 11.68
C TRP A 343 60.80 31.54 11.14
N GLU A 344 61.31 32.11 10.04
CA GLU A 344 60.74 33.32 9.44
C GLU A 344 59.33 33.09 8.86
N LEU A 345 59.02 31.87 8.40
CA LEU A 345 57.74 31.49 7.77
C LEU A 345 56.60 31.17 8.75
N MET A 346 56.87 30.93 10.04
CA MET A 346 55.79 30.71 11.02
C MET A 346 54.99 32.00 11.28
N SER A 347 53.71 31.87 11.64
CA SER A 347 52.86 33.02 11.97
C SER A 347 53.43 33.79 13.17
N GLY A 348 53.25 35.12 13.19
CA GLY A 348 53.70 35.96 14.31
C GLY A 348 53.13 35.51 15.65
N GLU A 349 51.87 35.04 15.65
CA GLU A 349 51.16 34.57 16.85
C GLU A 349 51.81 33.34 17.48
N CYS A 350 52.35 32.40 16.68
CA CYS A 350 53.03 31.21 17.22
C CYS A 350 54.43 31.53 17.76
N LYS A 351 55.12 32.51 17.15
CA LYS A 351 56.45 32.97 17.60
C LYS A 351 56.40 33.65 18.96
N GLU A 352 55.42 34.54 19.16
CA GLU A 352 55.24 35.26 20.43
C GLU A 352 54.97 34.30 21.60
N ARG A 353 54.42 33.11 21.32
CA ARG A 353 54.03 32.13 22.33
C ARG A 353 54.96 30.92 22.45
N GLY A 354 56.04 30.87 21.66
CA GLY A 354 57.01 29.77 21.71
C GLY A 354 56.43 28.41 21.31
N VAL A 355 55.48 28.38 20.37
CA VAL A 355 54.96 27.13 19.79
C VAL A 355 55.77 26.82 18.53
N TYR A 356 56.56 25.74 18.60
CA TYR A 356 57.52 25.36 17.55
C TYR A 356 57.01 24.26 16.62
N ASP A 357 55.87 23.64 16.95
CA ASP A 357 55.24 22.58 16.16
C ASP A 357 54.27 23.21 15.13
N PRO A 358 54.50 23.02 13.81
CA PRO A 358 53.63 23.56 12.77
C PRO A 358 52.17 23.11 12.88
N VAL A 359 51.92 21.88 13.34
CA VAL A 359 50.56 21.34 13.49
C VAL A 359 49.85 22.02 14.66
N ALA A 360 50.51 22.12 15.81
CA ALA A 360 49.99 22.85 16.96
C ALA A 360 49.83 24.35 16.65
N CYS A 361 50.69 24.92 15.82
CA CYS A 361 50.58 26.31 15.38
C CYS A 361 49.34 26.51 14.49
N ASP A 362 49.08 25.62 13.54
CA ASP A 362 47.90 25.69 12.68
C ASP A 362 46.60 25.52 13.49
N GLU A 363 46.58 24.60 14.47
CA GLU A 363 45.47 24.48 15.42
C GLU A 363 45.21 25.80 16.17
N ILE A 364 46.25 26.48 16.66
CA ILE A 364 46.12 27.76 17.36
C ILE A 364 45.62 28.87 16.43
N VAL A 365 46.16 28.96 15.21
CA VAL A 365 45.78 29.98 14.23
C VAL A 365 44.30 29.86 13.88
N ASN A 366 43.80 28.63 13.77
CA ASN A 366 42.43 28.31 13.38
C ASN A 366 41.40 28.37 14.54
N LEU A 367 41.81 28.64 15.78
CA LEU A 367 40.85 28.85 16.87
C LEU A 367 40.04 30.15 16.68
N PRO A 368 38.74 30.17 17.05
CA PRO A 368 37.93 31.38 17.09
C PRO A 368 38.62 32.51 17.89
N ARG A 369 38.48 33.77 17.43
CA ARG A 369 39.05 34.94 18.13
C ARG A 369 38.62 35.02 19.60
N SER A 370 37.35 34.72 19.89
CA SER A 370 36.82 34.69 21.27
C SER A 370 37.61 33.75 22.20
N CYS A 371 38.05 32.60 21.70
CA CYS A 371 38.90 31.68 22.46
C CYS A 371 40.31 32.20 22.64
N LYS A 372 40.89 32.78 21.59
CA LYS A 372 42.24 33.37 21.63
C LYS A 372 42.32 34.56 22.59
N ASP A 373 41.30 35.41 22.59
CA ASP A 373 41.21 36.59 23.45
C ASP A 373 40.99 36.21 24.92
N ALA A 374 40.31 35.09 25.18
CA ALA A 374 40.11 34.54 26.51
C ALA A 374 41.27 33.68 27.03
N GLY A 375 42.33 33.50 26.23
CA GLY A 375 43.54 32.79 26.63
C GLY A 375 43.49 31.27 26.47
N TYR A 376 42.54 30.74 25.70
CA TYR A 376 42.43 29.31 25.40
C TYR A 376 43.10 28.99 24.06
N TYR A 377 44.09 28.10 24.08
CA TYR A 377 44.95 27.83 22.92
C TYR A 377 44.91 26.38 22.46
N THR A 378 44.01 25.59 23.04
CA THR A 378 43.70 24.25 22.54
C THR A 378 42.23 24.20 22.14
N LYS A 379 41.93 23.40 21.11
CA LYS A 379 40.55 23.17 20.66
C LYS A 379 39.64 22.73 21.81
N LYS A 380 40.13 21.84 22.66
CA LYS A 380 39.41 21.32 23.84
C LYS A 380 39.07 22.39 24.88
N GLU A 381 40.01 23.28 25.18
CA GLU A 381 39.76 24.40 26.11
C GLU A 381 38.80 25.43 25.53
N CYS A 382 38.91 25.70 24.22
CA CYS A 382 38.02 26.60 23.50
C CYS A 382 36.58 26.06 23.45
N GLU A 383 36.39 24.77 23.15
CA GLU A 383 35.09 24.11 23.15
C GLU A 383 34.44 24.13 24.54
N ALA A 384 35.21 23.88 25.59
CA ALA A 384 34.71 23.97 26.97
C ALA A 384 34.29 25.39 27.35
N MET A 385 35.02 26.41 26.89
CA MET A 385 34.64 27.81 27.12
C MET A 385 33.36 28.18 26.35
N ILE A 386 33.27 27.84 25.07
CA ILE A 386 32.09 28.13 24.24
C ILE A 386 30.86 27.45 24.83
N LEU A 387 30.99 26.19 25.28
CA LEU A 387 29.91 25.46 25.94
C LEU A 387 29.47 26.18 27.23
N ASN A 388 30.41 26.61 28.07
CA ASN A 388 30.10 27.32 29.31
C ASN A 388 29.48 28.71 29.08
N GLN A 389 29.83 29.40 27.98
CA GLN A 389 29.22 30.70 27.64
C GLN A 389 27.80 30.56 27.09
N ASN A 390 27.50 29.43 26.45
CA ASN A 390 26.19 29.17 25.83
C ASN A 390 25.19 28.50 26.78
N LEU A 391 25.65 27.97 27.92
CA LEU A 391 24.75 27.43 28.94
C LEU A 391 24.05 28.58 29.70
N PRO A 392 22.72 28.50 29.93
CA PRO A 392 21.99 29.45 30.76
C PRO A 392 22.65 29.59 32.13
N LYS A 393 22.66 30.82 32.66
CA LYS A 393 23.31 31.13 33.94
C LYS A 393 22.80 30.25 35.09
N GLU A 394 21.52 29.90 35.07
CA GLU A 394 20.88 29.00 36.04
C GLU A 394 21.52 27.60 36.06
N CYS A 395 21.95 27.09 34.91
CA CYS A 395 22.61 25.78 34.81
C CYS A 395 24.06 25.84 35.27
N VAL A 396 24.77 26.92 34.95
CA VAL A 396 26.14 27.16 35.44
C VAL A 396 26.15 27.32 36.96
N ASP A 397 25.22 28.10 37.51
CA ASP A 397 25.08 28.32 38.96
C ASP A 397 24.70 27.03 39.72
N ALA A 398 23.99 26.11 39.07
CA ALA A 398 23.62 24.80 39.61
C ALA A 398 24.69 23.70 39.38
N GLY A 399 25.82 24.02 38.73
CA GLY A 399 26.90 23.06 38.43
C GLY A 399 26.58 22.06 37.31
N ALA A 400 25.53 22.31 36.53
CA ALA A 400 25.12 21.48 35.39
C ALA A 400 25.85 21.91 34.11
N LEU A 401 27.11 21.51 34.01
CA LEU A 401 28.03 21.90 32.92
C LEU A 401 27.87 21.09 31.63
N THR A 402 26.80 20.27 31.52
CA THR A 402 26.44 19.59 30.26
C THR A 402 25.02 19.95 29.86
N PRO A 403 24.69 19.95 28.55
CA PRO A 403 23.33 20.17 28.08
C PRO A 403 22.31 19.24 28.74
N GLU A 404 22.62 17.94 28.91
CA GLU A 404 21.68 17.00 29.51
C GLU A 404 21.46 17.26 31.01
N ALA A 405 22.50 17.69 31.73
CA ALA A 405 22.36 18.07 33.13
C ALA A 405 21.54 19.35 33.29
N CYS A 406 21.67 20.29 32.35
CA CYS A 406 20.93 21.55 32.32
C CYS A 406 19.45 21.36 31.99
N GLU A 407 19.12 20.46 31.06
CA GLU A 407 17.72 20.12 30.74
C GLU A 407 16.99 19.48 31.93
N LYS A 408 17.67 18.62 32.70
CA LYS A 408 17.10 18.04 33.93
C LYS A 408 16.70 19.10 34.97
N LEU A 409 17.42 20.21 35.04
CA LEU A 409 17.11 21.33 35.94
C LEU A 409 15.87 22.12 35.51
N LYS A 410 15.50 22.06 34.22
CA LYS A 410 14.39 22.81 33.64
C LYS A 410 13.05 22.05 33.64
N LEU A 411 13.04 20.79 34.05
CA LEU A 411 11.79 20.03 34.16
C LEU A 411 10.94 20.56 35.33
N PRO A 412 9.62 20.76 35.15
CA PRO A 412 8.76 21.24 36.23
C PRO A 412 8.66 20.19 37.35
N SER A 413 8.37 20.64 38.57
CA SER A 413 8.42 19.79 39.77
C SER A 413 7.46 18.59 39.76
N ASP A 414 6.42 18.63 38.92
CA ASP A 414 5.46 17.54 38.70
C ASP A 414 6.03 16.40 37.82
N CYS A 415 7.21 16.60 37.22
CA CYS A 415 7.95 15.62 36.43
C CYS A 415 9.22 15.10 37.10
N GLN A 416 9.29 15.14 38.44
CA GLN A 416 10.40 14.53 39.18
C GLN A 416 10.48 13.02 38.90
N GLY A 417 11.45 12.62 38.08
CA GLY A 417 11.67 11.23 37.66
C GLY A 417 11.89 11.05 36.16
N ALA A 418 11.52 12.04 35.33
CA ALA A 418 11.79 12.01 33.89
C ALA A 418 13.23 12.43 33.57
N TYR A 419 13.84 11.76 32.60
CA TYR A 419 15.16 12.09 32.04
C TYR A 419 15.08 13.03 30.85
N SER A 420 13.89 13.22 30.26
CA SER A 420 13.64 14.12 29.13
C SER A 420 12.25 14.77 29.22
N ARG A 421 12.03 15.79 28.38
CA ARG A 421 10.72 16.44 28.22
C ARG A 421 9.64 15.47 27.72
N GLU A 422 10.01 14.55 26.84
CA GLU A 422 9.11 13.53 26.28
C GLU A 422 8.66 12.52 27.35
N GLU A 423 9.56 12.12 28.25
CA GLU A 423 9.19 11.29 29.40
C GLU A 423 8.28 12.04 30.38
N CYS A 424 8.52 13.34 30.58
CA CYS A 424 7.65 14.19 31.41
C CYS A 424 6.24 14.33 30.82
N GLU A 425 6.11 14.46 29.49
CA GLU A 425 4.80 14.47 28.82
C GLU A 425 4.07 13.13 28.95
N LYS A 426 4.78 12.00 28.83
CA LYS A 426 4.20 10.68 29.10
C LYS A 426 3.69 10.54 30.52
N ILE A 427 4.47 10.96 31.52
CA ILE A 427 4.04 10.93 32.94
C ILE A 427 2.79 11.81 33.14
N LYS A 428 2.73 12.99 32.50
CA LYS A 428 1.55 13.88 32.57
C LYS A 428 0.31 13.29 31.91
N ILE A 429 0.49 12.58 30.80
CA ILE A 429 -0.60 11.86 30.13
C ILE A 429 -1.07 10.72 31.02
N GLU A 430 -0.17 9.86 31.51
CA GLU A 430 -0.48 8.73 32.40
C GLU A 430 -1.23 9.18 33.66
N GLN A 431 -0.85 10.31 34.27
CA GLN A 431 -1.53 10.85 35.45
C GLN A 431 -2.99 11.26 35.19
N LYS A 432 -3.34 11.65 33.96
CA LYS A 432 -4.68 12.13 33.58
C LYS A 432 -5.69 11.02 33.28
N PHE A 433 -5.24 9.78 33.03
CA PHE A 433 -6.15 8.67 32.78
C PHE A 433 -6.89 8.23 34.07
N PRO A 434 -8.14 7.75 33.97
CA PRO A 434 -8.85 7.14 35.09
C PRO A 434 -8.06 5.96 35.69
N ASP A 435 -8.26 5.69 36.97
CA ASP A 435 -7.50 4.65 37.70
C ASP A 435 -7.76 3.25 37.12
N GLU A 436 -8.93 3.01 36.55
CA GLU A 436 -9.30 1.77 35.88
C GLU A 436 -8.40 1.48 34.68
N CYS A 437 -8.10 2.50 33.87
CA CYS A 437 -7.20 2.38 32.72
C CYS A 437 -5.72 2.29 33.14
N LYS A 438 -5.34 3.02 34.20
CA LYS A 438 -4.00 2.91 34.81
C LYS A 438 -3.73 1.49 35.34
N ILE A 439 -4.72 0.88 36.01
CA ILE A 439 -4.62 -0.48 36.53
C ILE A 439 -4.49 -1.50 35.39
N ALA A 440 -5.19 -1.27 34.27
CA ALA A 440 -5.10 -2.11 33.08
C ALA A 440 -3.81 -1.92 32.26
N GLY A 441 -3.02 -0.87 32.56
CA GLY A 441 -1.82 -0.52 31.79
C GLY A 441 -2.11 -0.03 30.37
N GLU A 442 -3.31 0.48 30.12
CA GLU A 442 -3.75 0.90 28.79
C GLU A 442 -3.95 2.42 28.77
N PHE A 443 -3.03 3.11 28.09
CA PHE A 443 -2.95 4.57 28.02
C PHE A 443 -3.38 5.12 26.65
N ASP A 444 -3.94 4.27 25.79
CA ASP A 444 -4.64 4.67 24.59
C ASP A 444 -6.09 5.11 24.93
N PRO A 445 -6.53 6.33 24.55
CA PRO A 445 -7.87 6.83 24.87
C PRO A 445 -9.01 5.93 24.37
N ALA A 446 -8.88 5.33 23.18
CA ALA A 446 -9.93 4.52 22.58
C ALA A 446 -10.06 3.17 23.29
N LYS A 447 -8.93 2.54 23.63
CA LYS A 447 -8.95 1.29 24.39
C LYS A 447 -9.32 1.50 25.86
N CYS A 448 -8.89 2.61 26.47
CA CYS A 448 -9.37 3.01 27.79
C CYS A 448 -10.88 3.22 27.79
N ALA A 449 -11.46 3.84 26.75
CA ALA A 449 -12.92 3.95 26.64
C ALA A 449 -13.61 2.59 26.63
N VAL A 450 -13.06 1.58 25.94
CA VAL A 450 -13.58 0.20 25.97
C VAL A 450 -13.50 -0.41 27.38
N ILE A 451 -12.39 -0.21 28.10
CA ILE A 451 -12.22 -0.68 29.48
C ILE A 451 -13.21 0.01 30.42
N MET A 452 -13.44 1.31 30.25
CA MET A 452 -14.38 2.12 31.04
C MET A 452 -15.85 1.76 30.77
N ILE A 453 -16.17 1.31 29.55
CA ILE A 453 -17.50 0.78 29.21
C ILE A 453 -17.72 -0.60 29.85
N GLY A 454 -16.64 -1.31 30.16
CA GLY A 454 -16.64 -2.61 30.82
C GLY A 454 -17.07 -3.74 29.88
N ASP A 455 -16.34 -4.86 29.93
CA ASP A 455 -16.69 -6.12 29.24
C ASP A 455 -18.03 -6.73 29.71
N GLN A 456 -18.68 -6.09 30.67
CA GLN A 456 -20.09 -6.29 30.97
C GLN A 456 -20.92 -5.34 30.09
N SER A 457 -20.95 -5.66 28.80
CA SER A 457 -22.14 -5.43 28.00
C SER A 457 -23.34 -5.81 28.86
N LEU A 458 -24.16 -4.82 29.19
CA LEU A 458 -25.50 -4.98 29.74
C LEU A 458 -26.25 -5.90 28.78
N VAL A 459 -26.17 -7.21 29.02
CA VAL A 459 -27.06 -8.19 28.42
C VAL A 459 -28.43 -7.97 29.05
N VAL A 460 -29.10 -6.90 28.64
CA VAL A 460 -30.52 -7.02 28.34
C VAL A 460 -30.52 -8.08 27.25
N THR A 461 -30.84 -9.33 27.63
CA THR A 461 -30.80 -10.44 26.69
C THR A 461 -31.58 -10.01 25.45
N ALA A 462 -31.05 -10.26 24.25
CA ALA A 462 -31.74 -9.92 23.01
C ALA A 462 -33.22 -10.36 23.03
N GLY A 463 -33.55 -11.40 23.81
CA GLY A 463 -34.92 -11.82 24.11
C GLY A 463 -35.82 -10.81 24.83
N ALA A 464 -35.32 -10.02 25.79
CA ALA A 464 -36.12 -9.02 26.51
C ALA A 464 -36.45 -7.79 25.64
N GLU A 465 -35.53 -7.36 24.76
CA GLU A 465 -35.80 -6.31 23.78
C GLU A 465 -36.74 -6.80 22.67
N MET A 466 -36.57 -8.05 22.21
CA MET A 466 -37.54 -8.68 21.30
C MET A 466 -38.94 -8.73 21.91
N GLU A 467 -39.05 -9.14 23.18
CA GLU A 467 -40.34 -9.22 23.87
C GLU A 467 -40.98 -7.85 24.02
N TYR A 468 -40.19 -6.79 24.23
CA TYR A 468 -40.68 -5.42 24.24
C TYR A 468 -41.22 -5.00 22.87
N LEU A 469 -40.49 -5.25 21.77
CA LEU A 469 -40.94 -4.93 20.41
C LEU A 469 -42.22 -5.69 20.03
N VAL A 470 -42.31 -6.97 20.40
CA VAL A 470 -43.52 -7.78 20.21
C VAL A 470 -44.70 -7.24 21.04
N ARG A 471 -44.46 -6.75 22.26
CA ARG A 471 -45.50 -6.08 23.07
C ARG A 471 -45.94 -4.74 22.50
N GLN A 472 -45.08 -4.04 21.75
CA GLN A 472 -45.45 -2.84 20.99
C GLN A 472 -46.20 -3.18 19.68
N GLY A 473 -46.44 -4.47 19.42
CA GLY A 473 -47.24 -4.92 18.28
C GLY A 473 -46.44 -5.15 17.00
N LEU A 474 -45.10 -5.07 17.04
CA LEU A 474 -44.26 -5.45 15.91
C LEU A 474 -44.17 -6.97 15.80
N THR A 475 -44.42 -7.52 14.62
CA THR A 475 -44.00 -8.89 14.32
C THR A 475 -42.51 -8.94 14.01
N PHE A 476 -41.92 -10.14 14.03
CA PHE A 476 -40.49 -10.32 13.76
C PHE A 476 -40.09 -9.80 12.37
N GLU A 477 -41.00 -9.89 11.39
CA GLU A 477 -40.82 -9.41 10.01
C GLU A 477 -40.90 -7.88 9.89
N GLU A 478 -41.49 -7.19 10.87
CA GLU A 478 -41.65 -5.74 10.87
C GLU A 478 -40.46 -5.01 11.54
N ILE A 479 -39.58 -5.77 12.20
CA ILE A 479 -38.34 -5.27 12.78
C ILE A 479 -37.39 -4.90 11.63
N PRO A 480 -36.86 -3.66 11.56
CA PRO A 480 -35.92 -3.24 10.53
C PRO A 480 -34.72 -4.18 10.43
N SER A 481 -34.26 -4.51 9.23
CA SER A 481 -33.13 -5.42 9.03
C SER A 481 -31.83 -4.92 9.67
N VAL A 482 -31.65 -3.60 9.80
CA VAL A 482 -30.53 -2.98 10.53
C VAL A 482 -30.50 -3.30 12.03
N CYS A 483 -31.62 -3.75 12.59
CA CYS A 483 -31.74 -4.25 13.96
C CYS A 483 -31.40 -5.74 14.10
N MET A 484 -31.19 -6.45 12.99
CA MET A 484 -31.04 -7.90 12.97
C MET A 484 -29.69 -8.27 12.36
N ASN A 485 -28.89 -9.05 13.08
CA ASN A 485 -27.76 -9.76 12.51
C ASN A 485 -28.08 -11.26 12.52
N GLU A 486 -28.35 -11.80 11.34
CA GLU A 486 -28.92 -13.13 11.11
C GLU A 486 -30.26 -13.35 11.82
N LYS A 487 -30.23 -13.80 13.07
CA LYS A 487 -31.40 -14.11 13.92
C LYS A 487 -31.36 -13.44 15.29
N ASN A 488 -30.30 -12.68 15.58
CA ASN A 488 -30.15 -11.98 16.84
C ASN A 488 -30.48 -10.51 16.65
N PHE A 489 -31.30 -9.97 17.54
CA PHE A 489 -31.51 -8.54 17.62
C PHE A 489 -30.24 -7.88 18.15
N ILE A 490 -29.73 -6.93 17.38
CA ILE A 490 -28.62 -6.07 17.76
C ILE A 490 -29.13 -4.65 17.78
N ARG A 491 -29.23 -4.09 18.99
CA ARG A 491 -29.56 -2.68 19.16
C ARG A 491 -28.37 -1.81 18.74
N SER A 492 -28.43 -1.29 17.52
CA SER A 492 -27.51 -0.29 17.00
C SER A 492 -28.19 1.10 16.96
N MET A 493 -27.43 2.17 16.72
CA MET A 493 -28.03 3.50 16.55
C MET A 493 -28.96 3.56 15.32
N ASP A 494 -28.58 2.87 14.24
CA ASP A 494 -29.40 2.78 13.03
C ASP A 494 -30.70 2.02 13.30
N CYS A 495 -30.63 0.99 14.16
CA CYS A 495 -31.82 0.30 14.65
C CYS A 495 -32.76 1.23 15.43
N ASP A 496 -32.25 1.99 16.40
CA ASP A 496 -33.05 2.94 17.17
C ASP A 496 -33.67 4.02 16.26
N ALA A 497 -32.95 4.49 15.24
CA ALA A 497 -33.46 5.46 14.26
C ALA A 497 -34.59 4.89 13.39
N GLU A 498 -34.45 3.66 12.89
CA GLU A 498 -35.49 3.00 12.08
C GLU A 498 -36.74 2.62 12.92
N LEU A 499 -36.56 2.22 14.18
CA LEU A 499 -37.67 1.99 15.11
C LEU A 499 -38.39 3.29 15.46
N ALA A 500 -37.66 4.40 15.64
CA ALA A 500 -38.24 5.71 15.88
C ALA A 500 -39.09 6.21 14.70
N LYS A 501 -38.69 5.92 13.45
CA LYS A 501 -39.52 6.19 12.25
C LYS A 501 -40.86 5.43 12.28
N LYS A 502 -40.90 4.27 12.95
CA LYS A 502 -42.12 3.48 13.21
C LYS A 502 -42.86 3.91 14.49
N GLY A 503 -42.43 5.00 15.15
CA GLY A 503 -43.04 5.52 16.38
C GLY A 503 -42.68 4.75 17.64
N ILE A 504 -41.65 3.90 17.59
CA ILE A 504 -41.23 3.01 18.68
C ILE A 504 -39.93 3.54 19.25
N VAL A 505 -39.94 3.87 20.54
CA VAL A 505 -38.77 4.36 21.27
C VAL A 505 -38.41 3.33 22.32
N LEU A 506 -37.25 2.68 22.16
CA LEU A 506 -36.75 1.72 23.14
C LEU A 506 -36.35 2.46 24.43
N PRO A 507 -36.64 1.90 25.62
CA PRO A 507 -36.24 2.52 26.88
C PRO A 507 -34.71 2.65 26.95
N PRO A 508 -34.18 3.73 27.55
CA PRO A 508 -32.74 3.84 27.80
C PRO A 508 -32.30 2.70 28.74
N PRO A 509 -31.05 2.22 28.63
CA PRO A 509 -30.53 1.20 29.53
C PRO A 509 -30.67 1.67 30.98
N SER A 510 -31.15 0.79 31.86
CA SER A 510 -31.58 1.13 33.22
C SER A 510 -30.46 1.44 34.21
N ASP A 511 -29.20 1.37 33.81
CA ASP A 511 -28.04 1.69 34.66
C ASP A 511 -27.19 2.79 34.02
N THR A 512 -27.38 4.03 34.46
CA THR A 512 -26.61 5.20 34.02
C THR A 512 -25.48 5.56 34.99
N SER A 513 -25.18 4.71 35.99
CA SER A 513 -24.22 5.04 37.04
C SER A 513 -22.76 5.11 36.56
N ASN A 514 -22.45 4.47 35.43
CA ASN A 514 -21.12 4.43 34.83
C ASN A 514 -20.92 5.39 33.63
N ILE A 515 -21.91 6.22 33.31
CA ILE A 515 -21.79 7.19 32.20
C ILE A 515 -21.20 8.51 32.75
N PRO A 516 -20.08 9.02 32.20
CA PRO A 516 -19.50 10.30 32.62
C PRO A 516 -20.53 11.43 32.60
N LYS A 517 -20.50 12.34 33.57
CA LYS A 517 -21.49 13.42 33.72
C LYS A 517 -21.51 14.36 32.50
N GLU A 518 -20.37 14.50 31.84
CA GLU A 518 -20.13 15.27 30.62
C GLU A 518 -20.93 14.70 29.43
N CYS A 519 -21.21 13.40 29.47
CA CYS A 519 -21.99 12.66 28.50
C CYS A 519 -23.47 12.52 28.88
N MET A 520 -23.95 13.34 29.82
CA MET A 520 -25.36 13.46 30.16
C MET A 520 -25.86 14.89 29.93
N ILE A 521 -26.99 15.03 29.24
CA ILE A 521 -27.74 16.29 29.13
C ILE A 521 -29.05 16.10 29.87
N ASN A 522 -29.27 16.88 30.93
CA ASN A 522 -30.49 16.83 31.76
C ASN A 522 -30.80 15.44 32.34
N GLY A 523 -29.76 14.65 32.67
CA GLY A 523 -29.92 13.29 33.22
C GLY A 523 -30.23 12.21 32.19
N VAL A 524 -30.17 12.53 30.90
CA VAL A 524 -30.29 11.57 29.79
C VAL A 524 -28.92 11.45 29.14
N SER A 525 -28.46 10.21 28.89
CA SER A 525 -27.21 9.96 28.19
C SER A 525 -27.30 10.43 26.74
N VAL A 526 -26.29 11.18 26.28
CA VAL A 526 -26.18 11.54 24.86
C VAL A 526 -25.63 10.35 24.05
N SER A 527 -25.72 10.42 22.73
CA SER A 527 -25.15 9.38 21.87
C SER A 527 -23.63 9.24 22.10
N PRO A 528 -23.02 8.06 21.89
CA PRO A 528 -21.57 7.89 22.03
C PRO A 528 -20.75 8.87 21.19
N LEU A 529 -21.20 9.21 19.97
CA LEU A 529 -20.56 10.20 19.11
C LEU A 529 -20.67 11.63 19.68
N GLU A 530 -21.82 11.98 20.25
CA GLU A 530 -22.01 13.29 20.89
C GLU A 530 -21.22 13.39 22.21
N CYS A 531 -21.08 12.29 22.94
CA CYS A 531 -20.22 12.15 24.12
C CYS A 531 -18.74 12.30 23.75
N GLN A 532 -18.29 11.58 22.71
CA GLN A 532 -16.93 11.70 22.17
C GLN A 532 -16.64 13.13 21.72
N ASN A 533 -17.52 13.73 20.92
CA ASN A 533 -17.37 15.11 20.46
C ASN A 533 -17.31 16.11 21.63
N LYS A 534 -18.05 15.88 22.72
CA LYS A 534 -17.98 16.73 23.91
C LYS A 534 -16.69 16.55 24.70
N LEU A 535 -16.22 15.30 24.85
CA LEU A 535 -14.96 15.00 25.54
C LEU A 535 -13.77 15.56 24.76
N GLU A 536 -13.73 15.34 23.44
CA GLU A 536 -12.72 15.92 22.54
C GLU A 536 -12.74 17.44 22.58
N LYS A 537 -13.93 18.06 22.49
CA LYS A 537 -14.07 19.52 22.52
C LYS A 537 -13.62 20.14 23.84
N ASN A 538 -13.86 19.47 24.98
CA ASN A 538 -13.38 19.96 26.28
C ASN A 538 -11.87 19.78 26.48
N ILE A 539 -11.26 18.75 25.89
CA ILE A 539 -9.81 18.50 25.98
C ILE A 539 -9.01 19.43 25.05
N ILE A 540 -9.56 19.73 23.86
CA ILE A 540 -8.89 20.52 22.82
C ILE A 540 -8.98 22.04 23.10
N ILE A 541 -10.09 22.56 23.63
CA ILE A 541 -10.29 24.00 23.83
C ILE A 541 -9.36 24.58 24.92
N ASP A 542 -9.03 23.84 25.97
CA ASP A 542 -8.20 24.36 27.07
C ASP A 542 -6.69 24.28 26.81
N THR A 543 -6.26 23.56 25.76
CA THR A 543 -4.84 23.33 25.44
C THR A 543 -4.36 24.00 24.15
N THR A 544 -5.29 24.44 23.28
CA THR A 544 -4.94 25.07 22.00
C THR A 544 -4.64 26.57 22.17
N PRO A 545 -3.51 27.09 21.67
CA PRO A 545 -3.19 28.53 21.70
C PRO A 545 -4.29 29.41 21.09
N LYS A 546 -4.54 30.59 21.67
CA LYS A 546 -5.60 31.50 21.21
C LYS A 546 -5.42 31.94 19.76
N GLU A 547 -4.18 32.03 19.25
CA GLU A 547 -3.93 32.36 17.85
C GLU A 547 -4.49 31.30 16.90
N CYS A 548 -4.41 30.01 17.27
CA CYS A 548 -4.98 28.91 16.48
C CYS A 548 -6.51 28.82 16.64
N GLN A 549 -7.03 29.09 17.84
CA GLN A 549 -8.47 29.20 18.06
C GLN A 549 -9.10 30.30 17.20
N ASN A 550 -8.43 31.46 17.09
CA ASN A 550 -8.89 32.58 16.27
C ASN A 550 -8.80 32.31 14.76
N ALA A 551 -7.92 31.39 14.36
CA ALA A 551 -7.75 30.95 12.97
C ALA A 551 -8.58 29.71 12.61
N ASP A 552 -9.42 29.22 13.54
CA ASP A 552 -10.23 28.00 13.41
C ASP A 552 -9.40 26.73 13.10
N VAL A 553 -8.12 26.72 13.53
CA VAL A 553 -7.21 25.57 13.36
C VAL A 553 -7.31 24.68 14.58
N THR A 554 -8.03 23.57 14.45
CA THR A 554 -8.33 22.64 15.55
C THR A 554 -7.32 21.48 15.69
N ASN A 555 -6.49 21.25 14.67
CA ASN A 555 -5.45 20.24 14.68
C ASN A 555 -4.13 20.84 15.23
N SER A 556 -3.52 20.15 16.22
CA SER A 556 -2.28 20.60 16.86
C SER A 556 -1.07 20.71 15.91
N GLU A 557 -0.97 19.87 14.89
CA GLU A 557 0.12 19.90 13.91
C GLU A 557 -0.06 21.04 12.91
N GLU A 558 -1.28 21.25 12.43
CA GLU A 558 -1.62 22.39 11.58
C GLU A 558 -1.46 23.71 12.34
N CYS A 559 -1.82 23.75 13.63
CA CYS A 559 -1.60 24.90 14.50
C CYS A 559 -0.10 25.20 14.65
N GLY A 560 0.74 24.18 14.78
CA GLY A 560 2.20 24.33 14.79
C GLY A 560 2.75 24.93 13.50
N LYS A 561 2.31 24.43 12.34
CA LYS A 561 2.69 24.96 11.01
C LYS A 561 2.20 26.39 10.82
N PHE A 562 0.95 26.67 11.19
CA PHE A 562 0.34 27.99 11.11
C PHE A 562 1.11 29.02 11.95
N ILE A 563 1.47 28.69 13.19
CA ILE A 563 2.25 29.58 14.07
C ILE A 563 3.65 29.84 13.48
N GLU A 564 4.29 28.82 12.92
CA GLU A 564 5.64 28.95 12.37
C GLU A 564 5.66 29.76 11.06
N GLU A 565 4.70 29.54 10.17
CA GLU A 565 4.52 30.36 8.96
C GLU A 565 4.28 31.83 9.30
N LYS A 566 3.39 32.11 10.27
CA LYS A 566 3.15 33.45 10.79
C LYS A 566 4.41 34.11 11.36
N ARG A 567 5.26 33.35 12.06
CA ARG A 567 6.54 33.85 12.59
C ARG A 567 7.53 34.18 11.48
N ILE A 568 7.58 33.37 10.42
CA ILE A 568 8.44 33.60 9.25
C ILE A 568 7.97 34.84 8.48
N GLU A 569 6.66 34.96 8.22
CA GLU A 569 6.06 36.13 7.56
C GLU A 569 6.31 37.44 8.31
N GLU A 570 6.31 37.36 9.65
CA GLU A 570 6.54 38.50 10.52
C GLU A 570 8.03 38.75 10.82
N GLY A 571 8.95 37.96 10.26
CA GLY A 571 10.40 38.17 10.28
C GLY A 571 11.12 37.71 11.55
N ILE A 572 10.51 36.81 12.33
CA ILE A 572 10.96 36.45 13.69
C ILE A 572 11.98 35.30 13.70
N GLY A 573 12.07 34.50 12.64
CA GLY A 573 12.75 33.19 12.66
C GLY A 573 14.29 33.18 12.76
N ILE A 574 15.02 34.23 12.33
CA ILE A 574 16.50 34.13 12.17
C ILE A 574 17.29 34.59 13.42
N ASN A 575 16.67 35.35 14.33
CA ASN A 575 17.35 35.87 15.54
C ASN A 575 16.43 35.86 16.77
N MET A 576 15.57 34.85 16.91
CA MET A 576 14.59 34.80 17.98
C MET A 576 15.27 34.55 19.35
N PRO A 577 15.15 35.46 20.32
CA PRO A 577 15.70 35.25 21.65
C PRO A 577 14.92 34.16 22.41
N PRO A 578 15.54 33.38 23.32
CA PRO A 578 14.90 32.24 23.99
C PRO A 578 13.63 32.59 24.77
N GLU A 579 13.51 33.83 25.24
CA GLU A 579 12.34 34.32 25.98
C GLU A 579 11.09 34.47 25.10
N CYS A 580 11.23 34.41 23.77
CA CYS A 580 10.11 34.37 22.83
C CYS A 580 9.42 33.00 22.73
N VAL A 581 10.00 31.94 23.33
CA VAL A 581 9.42 30.60 23.27
C VAL A 581 8.19 30.52 24.19
N GLY A 582 7.02 30.35 23.58
CA GLY A 582 5.75 30.16 24.31
C GLY A 582 4.99 31.44 24.68
N ILE A 583 5.44 32.61 24.21
CA ILE A 583 4.70 33.88 24.30
C ILE A 583 4.18 34.28 22.91
N SER A 584 3.18 35.17 22.89
CA SER A 584 2.54 35.61 21.65
C SER A 584 3.53 36.36 20.73
N ILE A 585 3.22 36.40 19.44
CA ILE A 585 4.07 37.08 18.44
C ILE A 585 4.26 38.56 18.77
N GLU A 586 3.23 39.23 19.26
CA GLU A 586 3.25 40.63 19.66
C GLU A 586 4.11 40.88 20.92
N GLU A 587 4.08 39.96 21.87
CA GLU A 587 4.93 40.03 23.06
C GLU A 587 6.39 39.73 22.72
N CYS A 588 6.64 38.73 21.86
CA CYS A 588 7.98 38.45 21.37
C CYS A 588 8.59 39.65 20.63
N LYS A 589 7.80 40.35 19.80
CA LYS A 589 8.25 41.58 19.13
C LYS A 589 8.71 42.65 20.12
N LYS A 590 7.99 42.84 21.23
CA LYS A 590 8.42 43.77 22.30
C LYS A 590 9.73 43.33 22.94
N VAL A 591 9.90 42.03 23.22
CA VAL A 591 11.15 41.47 23.76
C VAL A 591 12.31 41.68 22.78
N MET A 592 12.10 41.50 21.48
CA MET A 592 13.10 41.75 20.45
C MET A 592 13.46 43.23 20.34
N GLU A 593 12.48 44.14 20.40
CA GLU A 593 12.71 45.60 20.42
C GLU A 593 13.47 46.05 21.66
N GLU A 594 13.08 45.57 22.85
CA GLU A 594 13.76 45.88 24.12
C GLU A 594 15.22 45.40 24.12
N LYS A 595 15.52 44.32 23.41
CA LYS A 595 16.87 43.78 23.23
C LYS A 595 17.63 44.38 22.03
N GLY A 596 17.03 45.31 21.29
CA GLY A 596 17.65 45.96 20.13
C GLY A 596 17.85 45.02 18.92
N ILE A 597 17.11 43.91 18.86
CA ILE A 597 17.14 42.96 17.74
C ILE A 597 16.17 43.48 16.67
N LYS A 598 16.72 43.95 15.54
CA LYS A 598 15.89 44.42 14.41
C LYS A 598 15.21 43.24 13.72
N VAL A 599 13.89 43.31 13.62
CA VAL A 599 13.07 42.38 12.84
C VAL A 599 13.10 42.82 11.38
N GLU A 600 13.81 42.10 10.52
CA GLU A 600 13.83 42.35 9.07
C GLU A 600 12.91 41.34 8.37
N LYS A 601 11.95 41.84 7.58
CA LYS A 601 11.11 40.99 6.73
C LYS A 601 11.94 40.44 5.59
N ILE A 602 11.92 39.12 5.41
CA ILE A 602 12.64 38.45 4.33
C ILE A 602 11.85 38.62 3.04
N GLU A 603 12.33 39.44 2.10
CA GLU A 603 11.82 39.42 0.72
C GLU A 603 12.35 38.16 0.02
N GLN A 604 11.44 37.39 -0.59
CA GLN A 604 11.72 36.11 -1.25
C GLN A 604 12.82 36.25 -2.32
N VAL A 605 13.96 35.57 -2.11
CA VAL A 605 15.12 35.59 -3.01
C VAL A 605 14.91 34.62 -4.19
N GLN A 606 14.94 35.17 -5.40
CA GLN A 606 15.02 34.43 -6.67
C GLN A 606 16.33 33.62 -6.76
N ARG A 607 16.22 32.29 -6.94
CA ARG A 607 17.33 31.41 -7.36
C ARG A 607 17.24 31.17 -8.87
N VAL A 608 18.22 31.66 -9.63
CA VAL A 608 18.42 31.30 -11.05
C VAL A 608 19.91 31.00 -11.31
N GLU A 609 20.11 29.78 -11.84
CA GLU A 609 21.13 29.29 -12.77
C GLU A 609 22.60 29.71 -12.61
N LYS A 610 23.46 28.72 -12.32
CA LYS A 610 24.87 28.74 -12.77
C LYS A 610 25.59 27.39 -12.64
N VAL A 611 25.30 26.41 -13.51
CA VAL A 611 26.27 25.35 -13.86
C VAL A 611 26.03 24.88 -15.30
N GLU A 612 26.65 25.55 -16.27
CA GLU A 612 26.87 24.98 -17.61
C GLU A 612 28.08 25.70 -18.23
N LYS A 613 29.26 25.07 -18.19
CA LYS A 613 30.44 25.36 -19.04
C LYS A 613 31.65 24.49 -18.70
N VAL A 614 31.59 23.18 -18.97
CA VAL A 614 32.80 22.40 -19.33
C VAL A 614 32.40 21.26 -20.28
N GLN A 615 32.21 21.56 -21.56
CA GLN A 615 32.26 20.56 -22.62
C GLN A 615 32.48 21.25 -23.96
N LYS A 616 33.73 21.25 -24.43
CA LYS A 616 34.10 21.45 -25.85
C LYS A 616 35.60 21.29 -26.01
N MET A 617 36.07 20.09 -26.35
CA MET A 617 37.25 19.88 -27.21
C MET A 617 37.25 18.42 -27.72
N CYS A 618 36.37 18.11 -28.67
CA CYS A 618 36.66 17.14 -29.72
C CYS A 618 36.19 17.81 -31.03
N LYS A 619 37.10 18.01 -31.98
CA LYS A 619 36.75 18.58 -33.29
C LYS A 619 36.15 17.51 -34.17
N GLU A 620 35.12 17.90 -34.92
CA GLU A 620 34.45 17.09 -35.93
C GLU A 620 35.47 16.60 -36.99
N GLY A 621 35.56 15.27 -37.17
CA GLY A 621 36.15 14.67 -38.37
C GLY A 621 37.29 13.67 -38.19
N GLU A 622 37.76 13.39 -36.97
CA GLU A 622 38.78 12.35 -36.75
C GLU A 622 38.21 11.16 -35.98
N VAL A 623 38.33 9.97 -36.59
CA VAL A 623 38.10 8.67 -35.96
C VAL A 623 39.25 8.45 -34.98
N CYS A 624 38.99 8.57 -33.68
CA CYS A 624 39.93 8.13 -32.65
C CYS A 624 39.77 6.63 -32.43
N GLU A 625 40.41 5.84 -33.30
CA GLU A 625 40.72 4.44 -33.01
C GLU A 625 42.22 4.33 -32.70
N GLU A 626 42.55 4.10 -31.44
CA GLU A 626 43.80 3.44 -31.06
C GLU A 626 43.45 2.32 -30.07
N GLU A 627 43.45 1.09 -30.58
CA GLU A 627 43.63 -0.10 -29.75
C GLU A 627 45.07 -0.10 -29.21
N THR A 628 45.24 0.30 -27.95
CA THR A 628 46.42 -0.09 -27.17
C THR A 628 45.96 -0.83 -25.93
N GLY A 629 46.18 -2.15 -25.92
CA GLY A 629 45.99 -3.03 -24.77
C GLY A 629 47.01 -2.78 -23.66
N TYR A 630 46.89 -1.63 -23.01
CA TYR A 630 47.39 -1.39 -21.67
C TYR A 630 46.16 -1.04 -20.83
N GLU A 631 45.86 -1.84 -19.81
CA GLU A 631 44.93 -1.43 -18.75
C GLU A 631 45.51 -0.17 -18.10
N GLU A 632 45.09 0.99 -18.58
CA GLU A 632 45.39 2.27 -17.95
C GLU A 632 44.67 2.23 -16.60
N VAL A 633 45.42 2.01 -15.53
CA VAL A 633 44.90 2.05 -14.16
C VAL A 633 44.56 3.52 -13.85
N THR A 634 43.37 3.95 -14.29
CA THR A 634 42.84 5.27 -13.95
C THR A 634 42.58 5.32 -12.46
N LEU A 635 43.28 6.23 -11.77
CA LEU A 635 43.07 6.47 -10.35
C LEU A 635 41.63 6.95 -10.11
N PRO A 636 40.96 6.51 -9.03
CA PRO A 636 39.69 7.05 -8.59
C PRO A 636 39.69 8.58 -8.57
N ARG A 637 38.58 9.19 -8.97
CA ARG A 637 38.42 10.64 -9.09
C ARG A 637 38.78 11.35 -7.78
N GLU A 638 38.42 10.79 -6.63
CA GLU A 638 38.76 11.39 -5.33
C GLU A 638 40.28 11.48 -5.12
N CYS A 639 41.04 10.47 -5.54
CA CYS A 639 42.51 10.49 -5.45
C CYS A 639 43.13 11.56 -6.36
N ILE A 640 42.58 11.75 -7.56
CA ILE A 640 43.03 12.78 -8.50
C ILE A 640 42.73 14.18 -7.94
N GLU A 641 41.54 14.38 -7.38
CA GLU A 641 41.13 15.66 -6.78
C GLU A 641 41.98 16.02 -5.54
N MET A 642 42.51 15.03 -4.82
CA MET A 642 43.47 15.23 -3.73
C MET A 642 44.94 15.32 -4.19
N GLY A 643 45.21 15.26 -5.50
CA GLY A 643 46.57 15.36 -6.05
C GLY A 643 47.45 14.12 -5.81
N VAL A 644 46.85 12.94 -5.56
CA VAL A 644 47.57 11.69 -5.34
C VAL A 644 47.87 11.05 -6.69
N SER A 645 49.16 10.92 -7.03
CA SER A 645 49.60 10.35 -8.31
C SER A 645 50.02 8.87 -8.24
N ASP A 646 50.23 8.33 -7.04
CA ASP A 646 50.66 6.93 -6.85
C ASP A 646 49.47 6.01 -6.50
N VAL A 647 49.41 4.84 -7.13
CA VAL A 647 48.31 3.87 -6.97
C VAL A 647 48.27 3.28 -5.56
N LYS A 648 49.42 3.07 -4.91
CA LYS A 648 49.46 2.53 -3.53
C LYS A 648 49.02 3.59 -2.53
N ASP A 649 49.50 4.83 -2.70
CA ASP A 649 49.07 5.94 -1.85
C ASP A 649 47.57 6.22 -2.01
N CYS A 650 47.06 6.14 -3.24
CA CYS A 650 45.63 6.25 -3.49
C CYS A 650 44.82 5.14 -2.81
N LYS A 651 45.29 3.89 -2.83
CA LYS A 651 44.64 2.79 -2.07
C LYS A 651 44.58 3.07 -0.57
N ILE A 652 45.66 3.61 0.01
CA ILE A 652 45.71 3.95 1.45
C ILE A 652 44.73 5.09 1.76
N ILE A 653 44.72 6.13 0.93
CA ILE A 653 43.88 7.30 1.17
C ILE A 653 42.40 6.96 0.92
N ALA A 654 42.07 6.21 -0.13
CA ALA A 654 40.72 5.69 -0.36
C ALA A 654 40.24 4.84 0.83
N GLY A 655 41.11 4.00 1.39
CA GLY A 655 40.81 3.25 2.62
C GLY A 655 40.46 4.16 3.81
N ARG A 656 41.20 5.26 4.00
CA ARG A 656 40.91 6.25 5.06
C ARG A 656 39.62 7.03 4.81
N ILE A 657 39.38 7.46 3.57
CA ILE A 657 38.13 8.12 3.18
C ILE A 657 36.94 7.20 3.45
N ASN A 658 37.05 5.92 3.06
CA ASN A 658 36.00 4.94 3.32
C ASN A 658 35.79 4.72 4.82
N GLU A 659 36.85 4.71 5.63
CA GLU A 659 36.73 4.63 7.09
C GLU A 659 36.04 5.87 7.68
N GLU A 660 36.35 7.08 7.19
CA GLU A 660 35.69 8.32 7.63
C GLU A 660 34.22 8.37 7.20
N ARG A 661 33.90 7.96 5.98
CA ARG A 661 32.52 7.81 5.49
C ARG A 661 31.70 6.88 6.39
N ILE A 662 32.24 5.70 6.69
CA ILE A 662 31.61 4.73 7.61
C ILE A 662 31.45 5.34 9.02
N LYS A 663 32.45 6.08 9.53
CA LYS A 663 32.35 6.77 10.84
C LYS A 663 31.28 7.85 10.85
N ASN A 664 31.06 8.52 9.72
CA ASN A 664 29.99 9.49 9.53
C ASN A 664 28.61 8.83 9.32
N GLY A 665 28.54 7.50 9.38
CA GLY A 665 27.31 6.74 9.25
C GLY A 665 26.90 6.45 7.80
N GLU A 666 27.74 6.77 6.82
CA GLU A 666 27.47 6.39 5.44
C GLU A 666 27.47 4.87 5.30
N LYS A 667 26.52 4.37 4.50
CA LYS A 667 26.34 2.95 4.27
C LYS A 667 26.81 2.58 2.87
N ILE A 668 27.47 1.43 2.80
CA ILE A 668 27.96 0.87 1.54
C ILE A 668 26.77 0.21 0.84
N THR A 669 26.55 0.56 -0.43
CA THR A 669 25.63 -0.12 -1.33
C THR A 669 26.40 -0.57 -2.57
N LEU A 670 25.88 -1.54 -3.32
CA LEU A 670 26.35 -1.84 -4.67
C LEU A 670 25.31 -1.37 -5.67
N ASP A 671 25.76 -0.82 -6.79
CA ASP A 671 24.90 -0.66 -7.96
C ASP A 671 24.74 -1.97 -8.74
N GLU A 672 23.93 -1.92 -9.80
CA GLU A 672 23.66 -3.06 -10.71
C GLU A 672 24.92 -3.66 -11.34
N ASP A 673 26.00 -2.87 -11.49
CA ASP A 673 27.29 -3.29 -12.04
C ASP A 673 28.23 -3.88 -10.96
N GLY A 674 27.77 -3.93 -9.71
CA GLY A 674 28.55 -4.40 -8.55
C GLY A 674 29.60 -3.38 -8.08
N LYS A 675 29.48 -2.12 -8.48
CA LYS A 675 30.37 -1.04 -8.05
C LYS A 675 29.89 -0.49 -6.71
N VAL A 676 30.86 -0.23 -5.84
CA VAL A 676 30.61 0.29 -4.49
C VAL A 676 30.15 1.74 -4.57
N GLU A 677 28.95 2.00 -4.04
CA GLU A 677 28.42 3.33 -3.75
C GLU A 677 28.33 3.56 -2.23
N TYR A 678 28.29 4.83 -1.84
CA TYR A 678 28.07 5.25 -0.46
C TYR A 678 26.79 6.07 -0.38
N MET A 679 25.92 5.72 0.56
CA MET A 679 24.70 6.45 0.84
C MET A 679 24.78 7.17 2.18
N HIS A 680 24.53 8.47 2.15
CA HIS A 680 24.48 9.29 3.36
C HIS A 680 23.21 8.99 4.17
N PRO A 681 23.23 9.03 5.52
CA PRO A 681 22.05 8.80 6.35
C PRO A 681 20.81 9.61 5.95
N GLU A 682 21.01 10.87 5.54
CA GLU A 682 19.93 11.75 5.06
C GLU A 682 19.26 11.23 3.78
N GLN A 683 20.02 10.61 2.88
CA GLN A 683 19.46 10.01 1.65
C GLN A 683 18.63 8.77 1.99
N ILE A 684 19.11 7.96 2.95
CA ILE A 684 18.41 6.77 3.44
C ILE A 684 17.08 7.19 4.07
N GLU A 685 17.10 8.19 4.96
CA GLU A 685 15.89 8.70 5.63
C GLU A 685 14.90 9.29 4.63
N LYS A 686 15.39 10.00 3.62
CA LYS A 686 14.54 10.52 2.55
C LYS A 686 13.83 9.40 1.79
N ILE A 687 14.53 8.33 1.41
CA ILE A 687 13.92 7.20 0.69
C ILE A 687 12.87 6.50 1.57
N ILE A 688 13.15 6.33 2.86
CA ILE A 688 12.19 5.79 3.83
C ILE A 688 10.92 6.64 3.87
N GLU A 689 11.07 7.96 3.99
CA GLU A 689 9.93 8.88 4.08
C GLU A 689 9.15 8.96 2.77
N ASP A 690 9.84 8.99 1.63
CA ASP A 690 9.23 8.97 0.29
C ASP A 690 8.43 7.66 0.09
N SER A 691 8.95 6.51 0.55
CA SER A 691 8.24 5.22 0.47
C SER A 691 7.00 5.20 1.37
N ARG A 692 7.11 5.71 2.61
CA ARG A 692 5.98 5.84 3.54
C ARG A 692 4.90 6.78 3.00
N LYS A 693 5.31 7.91 2.44
CA LYS A 693 4.40 8.87 1.80
C LYS A 693 3.73 8.24 0.59
N THR A 694 4.48 7.53 -0.26
CA THR A 694 3.93 6.81 -1.41
C THR A 694 2.89 5.78 -0.96
N ALA A 695 3.17 4.97 0.07
CA ALA A 695 2.22 4.02 0.63
C ALA A 695 0.88 4.69 1.05
N GLN A 696 0.94 5.90 1.63
CA GLN A 696 -0.24 6.67 2.05
C GLN A 696 -0.97 7.38 0.91
N GLU A 697 -0.23 7.77 -0.15
CA GLU A 697 -0.76 8.50 -1.30
C GLU A 697 -1.30 7.58 -2.40
N ILE A 698 -0.95 6.29 -2.39
CA ILE A 698 -1.53 5.27 -3.27
C ILE A 698 -3.05 5.26 -3.07
N LYS A 699 -3.77 5.69 -4.11
CA LYS A 699 -5.23 5.73 -4.17
C LYS A 699 -5.70 4.95 -5.39
N PRO A 700 -6.92 4.36 -5.33
CA PRO A 700 -7.56 3.74 -6.48
C PRO A 700 -7.55 4.67 -7.70
N ASN A 701 -6.97 4.21 -8.81
CA ASN A 701 -7.13 4.88 -10.10
C ASN A 701 -8.38 4.32 -10.78
N LEU A 702 -9.46 5.10 -10.79
CA LEU A 702 -10.75 4.70 -11.34
C LEU A 702 -10.95 5.08 -12.80
N GLU A 703 -9.99 5.76 -13.45
CA GLU A 703 -10.15 6.30 -14.81
C GLU A 703 -10.43 5.20 -15.84
N ILE A 704 -9.71 4.07 -15.75
CA ILE A 704 -9.91 2.92 -16.64
C ILE A 704 -11.30 2.31 -16.43
N ALA A 705 -11.70 2.11 -15.17
CA ALA A 705 -13.01 1.57 -14.82
C ALA A 705 -14.15 2.50 -15.28
N GLU A 706 -14.01 3.82 -15.12
CA GLU A 706 -14.98 4.80 -15.59
C GLU A 706 -15.11 4.82 -17.12
N GLY A 707 -14.00 4.67 -17.84
CA GLY A 707 -14.00 4.51 -19.29
C GLY A 707 -14.81 3.29 -19.74
N VAL A 708 -14.55 2.12 -19.14
CA VAL A 708 -15.30 0.89 -19.44
C VAL A 708 -16.78 1.03 -19.05
N LYS A 709 -17.08 1.72 -17.95
CA LYS A 709 -18.47 1.99 -17.51
C LYS A 709 -19.25 2.80 -18.54
N GLN A 710 -18.60 3.71 -19.24
CA GLN A 710 -19.24 4.48 -20.30
C GLN A 710 -19.53 3.61 -21.54
N GLU A 711 -18.59 2.75 -21.95
CA GLU A 711 -18.81 1.80 -23.04
C GLU A 711 -20.00 0.86 -22.76
N ILE A 712 -20.15 0.41 -21.51
CA ILE A 712 -21.30 -0.41 -21.09
C ILE A 712 -22.62 0.35 -21.30
N LYS A 713 -22.68 1.64 -20.95
CA LYS A 713 -23.90 2.46 -21.16
C LYS A 713 -24.23 2.60 -22.64
N ASP A 714 -23.22 2.79 -23.49
CA ASP A 714 -23.43 2.95 -24.92
C ASP A 714 -23.99 1.66 -25.54
N LEU A 715 -23.50 0.49 -25.10
CA LEU A 715 -24.05 -0.81 -25.48
C LEU A 715 -25.47 -1.04 -24.94
N GLU A 716 -25.76 -0.66 -23.69
CA GLU A 716 -27.10 -0.71 -23.10
C GLU A 716 -28.10 0.14 -23.92
N ILE A 717 -27.69 1.32 -24.39
CA ILE A 717 -28.50 2.18 -25.27
C ILE A 717 -28.80 1.47 -26.60
N ASN A 718 -27.79 0.88 -27.25
CA ASN A 718 -27.96 0.15 -28.51
C ASN A 718 -28.94 -1.03 -28.35
N MET A 719 -28.81 -1.76 -27.24
CA MET A 719 -29.69 -2.88 -26.92
C MET A 719 -31.15 -2.44 -26.74
N ASN A 720 -31.38 -1.33 -26.03
CA ASN A 720 -32.73 -0.75 -25.84
C ASN A 720 -33.33 -0.25 -27.16
N GLN A 721 -32.53 0.34 -28.05
CA GLN A 721 -33.01 0.79 -29.36
C GLN A 721 -33.50 -0.36 -30.25
N ILE A 722 -32.87 -1.54 -30.17
CA ILE A 722 -33.33 -2.75 -30.86
C ILE A 722 -34.68 -3.20 -30.30
N GLU A 723 -34.86 -3.17 -28.99
CA GLU A 723 -36.12 -3.52 -28.32
C GLU A 723 -37.25 -2.57 -28.69
N GLU A 724 -37.00 -1.25 -28.67
CA GLU A 724 -37.98 -0.23 -29.10
C GLU A 724 -38.35 -0.35 -30.59
N ARG A 725 -37.41 -0.74 -31.45
CA ARG A 725 -37.70 -0.99 -32.88
C ARG A 725 -38.64 -2.19 -33.01
N ARG A 726 -38.35 -3.28 -32.30
CA ARG A 726 -39.16 -4.50 -32.29
C ARG A 726 -40.58 -4.24 -31.77
N GLU A 727 -40.73 -3.48 -30.68
CA GLU A 727 -42.05 -3.14 -30.14
C GLU A 727 -42.88 -2.28 -31.10
N ARG A 728 -42.25 -1.36 -31.84
CA ARG A 728 -42.91 -0.57 -32.88
C ARG A 728 -43.38 -1.41 -34.06
N GLU A 729 -42.60 -2.40 -34.48
CA GLU A 729 -42.98 -3.34 -35.55
C GLU A 729 -44.17 -4.21 -35.12
N ILE A 730 -44.17 -4.73 -33.88
CA ILE A 730 -45.26 -5.54 -33.33
C ILE A 730 -46.54 -4.70 -33.16
N SER A 731 -46.43 -3.46 -32.66
CA SER A 731 -47.59 -2.59 -32.42
C SER A 731 -48.15 -1.95 -33.71
N GLY A 732 -47.32 -1.73 -34.72
CA GLY A 732 -47.69 -1.13 -36.00
C GLY A 732 -48.54 -2.01 -36.91
N GLY A 733 -48.50 -3.34 -36.72
CA GLY A 733 -49.17 -4.32 -37.60
C GLY A 733 -50.72 -4.29 -37.61
N ASN A 734 -51.38 -3.45 -36.82
CA ASN A 734 -52.85 -3.41 -36.73
C ASN A 734 -53.48 -2.04 -37.08
N VAL A 735 -52.71 -1.07 -37.56
CA VAL A 735 -53.27 0.21 -38.02
C VAL A 735 -53.69 0.08 -39.48
N GLY A 736 -55.01 -0.08 -39.69
CA GLY A 736 -55.66 -0.25 -40.98
C GLY A 736 -55.12 0.70 -42.06
N GLY A 737 -54.72 0.08 -43.18
CA GLY A 737 -54.06 0.75 -44.29
C GLY A 737 -54.81 1.95 -44.83
N ASN A 738 -54.05 3.02 -45.10
CA ASN A 738 -54.19 3.83 -46.32
C ASN A 738 -53.10 4.91 -46.51
N ASN A 739 -52.09 5.09 -45.64
CA ASN A 739 -51.12 6.21 -45.80
C ASN A 739 -49.61 5.90 -45.63
N VAL A 740 -49.17 4.64 -45.50
CA VAL A 740 -47.75 4.31 -45.20
C VAL A 740 -46.93 4.07 -46.49
N VAL A 741 -46.84 5.06 -47.38
CA VAL A 741 -45.92 5.00 -48.54
C VAL A 741 -44.85 6.11 -48.50
N GLN A 742 -44.91 7.04 -47.53
CA GLN A 742 -44.06 8.23 -47.57
C GLN A 742 -42.88 8.25 -46.59
N GLU A 743 -42.81 7.33 -45.62
CA GLU A 743 -41.86 7.45 -44.48
C GLU A 743 -40.63 6.52 -44.58
N GLN A 744 -40.62 5.52 -45.47
CA GLN A 744 -39.48 4.60 -45.65
C GLN A 744 -38.32 5.16 -46.49
N ASN A 745 -38.45 6.34 -47.10
CA ASN A 745 -37.40 6.94 -47.93
C ASN A 745 -36.42 7.87 -47.18
N GLU A 746 -36.68 8.23 -45.92
CA GLU A 746 -35.79 9.13 -45.17
C GLU A 746 -34.75 8.38 -44.31
N ILE A 747 -35.02 7.15 -43.88
CA ILE A 747 -34.12 6.41 -42.95
C ILE A 747 -32.93 5.78 -43.68
N ASN A 748 -33.05 5.45 -44.98
CA ASN A 748 -31.96 4.82 -45.75
C ASN A 748 -30.84 5.80 -46.19
N ASN A 749 -30.95 7.10 -45.91
CA ASN A 749 -29.94 8.09 -46.28
C ASN A 749 -28.95 8.47 -45.17
N GLU A 750 -29.17 8.08 -43.91
CA GLU A 750 -28.28 8.46 -42.79
C GLU A 750 -27.22 7.40 -42.41
N LEU A 751 -27.31 6.18 -42.93
CA LEU A 751 -26.39 5.08 -42.59
C LEU A 751 -25.26 4.82 -43.62
N SER A 752 -25.11 5.64 -44.67
CA SER A 752 -24.16 5.39 -45.76
C SER A 752 -23.01 6.42 -45.91
N SER A 753 -22.76 7.29 -44.93
CA SER A 753 -21.61 8.20 -45.01
C SER A 753 -20.90 8.38 -43.68
N GLY A 754 -19.91 7.53 -43.44
CA GLY A 754 -19.04 7.65 -42.28
C GLY A 754 -17.80 6.78 -42.41
N ASP A 755 -16.97 7.06 -43.43
CA ASP A 755 -15.62 6.51 -43.46
C ASP A 755 -14.57 7.56 -43.87
N SER A 756 -13.51 7.60 -43.05
CA SER A 756 -12.14 8.06 -43.31
C SER A 756 -11.72 9.55 -43.23
N SER A 757 -10.95 9.82 -42.17
CA SER A 757 -9.62 10.47 -42.15
C SER A 757 -9.47 11.97 -41.77
N GLY A 758 -8.58 12.23 -40.78
CA GLY A 758 -7.59 13.32 -40.87
C GLY A 758 -7.48 14.35 -39.73
N LYS A 759 -6.49 14.14 -38.84
CA LYS A 759 -5.51 15.10 -38.25
C LYS A 759 -5.96 16.38 -37.48
N ASN A 760 -5.39 16.49 -36.28
CA ASN A 760 -4.82 17.65 -35.55
C ASN A 760 -5.58 19.01 -35.55
N ASN A 761 -5.99 19.51 -34.37
CA ASN A 761 -5.28 20.53 -33.58
C ASN A 761 -6.12 21.09 -32.40
N GLU A 762 -5.40 21.46 -31.34
CA GLU A 762 -5.57 22.63 -30.45
C GLU A 762 -6.80 22.77 -29.51
N ILE A 763 -6.48 22.53 -28.23
CA ILE A 763 -6.72 23.34 -27.02
C ILE A 763 -7.43 24.69 -27.23
N SER A 764 -8.61 24.82 -26.63
CA SER A 764 -9.17 25.97 -25.87
C SER A 764 -10.64 25.62 -25.61
N GLY A 765 -11.29 25.85 -24.47
CA GLY A 765 -11.06 26.69 -23.32
C GLY A 765 -12.45 27.11 -22.83
N GLY A 766 -12.83 26.70 -21.62
CA GLY A 766 -13.89 27.29 -20.80
C GLY A 766 -15.35 27.09 -21.24
N SER A 767 -16.19 26.62 -20.30
CA SER A 767 -17.38 27.35 -19.82
C SER A 767 -18.11 26.53 -18.75
N GLU A 768 -18.36 27.19 -17.63
CA GLU A 768 -19.22 26.77 -16.53
C GLU A 768 -20.67 26.59 -17.00
N SER A 769 -21.39 25.64 -16.40
CA SER A 769 -22.81 25.85 -16.10
C SER A 769 -23.32 24.89 -15.02
N SER A 770 -23.68 25.51 -13.90
CA SER A 770 -24.67 25.11 -12.90
C SER A 770 -25.93 24.42 -13.45
N GLY A 771 -26.49 23.48 -12.69
CA GLY A 771 -27.83 22.95 -12.97
C GLY A 771 -28.30 21.87 -12.00
N SER A 772 -28.76 22.29 -10.82
CA SER A 772 -29.56 21.53 -9.87
C SER A 772 -30.89 21.06 -10.47
N SER A 773 -31.32 19.82 -10.17
CA SER A 773 -32.75 19.55 -9.91
C SER A 773 -32.98 18.15 -9.34
N GLU A 774 -33.69 18.17 -8.21
CA GLU A 774 -34.38 17.10 -7.51
C GLU A 774 -35.29 16.26 -8.42
N GLY A 775 -35.43 14.99 -8.09
CA GLY A 775 -36.45 14.11 -8.65
C GLY A 775 -36.71 12.93 -7.72
N ASN A 776 -37.63 13.10 -6.78
CA ASN A 776 -38.26 12.02 -6.03
C ASN A 776 -39.01 11.10 -7.02
N PHE A 777 -38.77 9.79 -6.97
CA PHE A 777 -39.71 8.83 -7.52
C PHE A 777 -39.92 7.66 -6.55
N VAL A 778 -41.19 7.45 -6.24
CA VAL A 778 -41.75 6.41 -5.37
C VAL A 778 -42.40 5.39 -6.29
N GLU A 779 -41.89 4.17 -6.34
CA GLU A 779 -42.61 2.96 -6.77
C GLU A 779 -42.08 1.82 -5.89
N GLY A 780 -42.89 0.94 -5.30
CA GLY A 780 -44.16 0.38 -5.75
C GLY A 780 -43.96 -1.14 -5.76
N GLY A 781 -44.64 -1.84 -4.87
CA GLY A 781 -44.29 -3.21 -4.47
C GLY A 781 -44.51 -4.29 -5.52
N GLY A 782 -43.87 -5.44 -5.29
CA GLY A 782 -44.06 -6.67 -6.05
C GLY A 782 -43.51 -7.86 -5.28
N SER A 783 -44.40 -8.52 -4.55
CA SER A 783 -44.18 -9.77 -3.82
C SER A 783 -44.12 -10.97 -4.77
N GLU A 784 -43.18 -11.90 -4.57
CA GLU A 784 -43.45 -13.32 -4.81
C GLU A 784 -42.53 -14.21 -3.96
N SER A 785 -43.17 -15.18 -3.33
CA SER A 785 -42.68 -16.10 -2.31
C SER A 785 -42.30 -17.45 -2.91
N SER A 786 -41.21 -18.06 -2.45
CA SER A 786 -41.13 -19.53 -2.41
C SER A 786 -40.11 -20.04 -1.39
N GLU A 787 -40.62 -20.97 -0.59
CA GLU A 787 -40.05 -21.69 0.55
C GLU A 787 -38.80 -22.52 0.22
N GLY A 788 -37.96 -22.76 1.24
CA GLY A 788 -36.85 -23.70 1.16
C GLY A 788 -36.06 -23.86 2.46
N ASP A 789 -36.62 -24.62 3.41
CA ASP A 789 -35.95 -25.13 4.61
C ASP A 789 -34.67 -25.92 4.31
N SER A 790 -33.62 -25.75 5.14
CA SER A 790 -32.96 -26.86 5.88
C SER A 790 -31.84 -26.39 6.81
N ALA A 791 -31.94 -26.81 8.07
CA ALA A 791 -30.89 -26.87 9.09
C ALA A 791 -29.71 -27.77 8.64
N GLY A 792 -28.43 -27.57 9.02
CA GLY A 792 -27.87 -27.68 10.38
C GLY A 792 -28.14 -29.08 10.98
N GLY A 793 -27.21 -29.95 11.37
CA GLY A 793 -25.75 -29.98 11.45
C GLY A 793 -25.35 -31.30 12.13
N ASP A 794 -24.19 -31.81 11.73
CA ASP A 794 -23.16 -32.54 12.49
C ASP A 794 -23.39 -33.84 13.33
N SER A 795 -22.30 -34.63 13.33
CA SER A 795 -21.81 -35.63 14.29
C SER A 795 -22.14 -37.15 14.13
N GLY A 796 -21.07 -37.94 14.04
CA GLY A 796 -20.78 -38.92 15.10
C GLY A 796 -21.07 -40.41 14.88
N ILE A 797 -20.01 -41.15 14.50
CA ILE A 797 -19.81 -42.61 14.45
C ILE A 797 -20.42 -43.41 15.64
N THR A 798 -21.11 -44.53 15.37
CA THR A 798 -20.88 -45.88 15.96
C THR A 798 -21.88 -46.96 15.46
N GLY A 799 -21.37 -48.17 15.16
CA GLY A 799 -21.97 -49.47 15.53
C GLY A 799 -23.23 -50.01 14.83
N ALA A 800 -23.00 -50.97 13.91
CA ALA A 800 -23.86 -52.06 13.38
C ALA A 800 -25.25 -52.37 13.99
N VAL A 801 -26.24 -52.69 13.13
CA VAL A 801 -27.02 -53.95 13.08
C VAL A 801 -27.96 -53.95 11.85
N ILE A 802 -28.09 -55.13 11.24
CA ILE A 802 -28.87 -55.47 10.04
C ILE A 802 -30.39 -55.30 10.28
N GLY A 803 -31.08 -54.60 9.38
CA GLY A 803 -32.55 -54.54 9.32
C GLY A 803 -33.05 -54.44 7.88
N SER A 804 -33.59 -55.54 7.35
CA SER A 804 -34.29 -55.60 6.07
C SER A 804 -35.55 -54.75 6.09
N GLY A 805 -35.60 -53.69 5.28
CA GLY A 805 -36.79 -52.87 5.04
C GLY A 805 -36.88 -52.49 3.56
N ASN A 806 -38.03 -52.77 2.95
CA ASN A 806 -38.35 -52.56 1.53
C ASN A 806 -37.94 -51.17 1.01
N LYS A 807 -37.00 -51.12 0.05
CA LYS A 807 -36.72 -49.93 -0.75
C LYS A 807 -37.63 -49.91 -1.99
N GLU A 808 -38.71 -49.13 -1.95
CA GLU A 808 -39.21 -48.51 -3.17
C GLU A 808 -38.21 -47.44 -3.60
N SER A 809 -37.69 -47.55 -4.83
CA SER A 809 -36.73 -46.60 -5.38
C SER A 809 -37.34 -45.20 -5.53
N PHE A 810 -36.54 -44.16 -5.30
CA PHE A 810 -36.88 -42.75 -5.54
C PHE A 810 -37.46 -42.52 -6.97
N LEU A 811 -36.94 -43.25 -7.96
CA LEU A 811 -37.48 -43.29 -9.33
C LEU A 811 -38.95 -43.73 -9.40
N GLY A 812 -39.38 -44.66 -8.54
CA GLY A 812 -40.77 -45.10 -8.46
C GLY A 812 -41.73 -44.04 -7.94
N ARG A 813 -41.28 -43.18 -7.01
CA ARG A 813 -42.09 -42.04 -6.53
C ARG A 813 -42.16 -40.91 -7.56
N PHE A 814 -41.08 -40.71 -8.31
CA PHE A 814 -41.01 -39.68 -9.36
C PHE A 814 -41.96 -39.99 -10.52
N PHE A 815 -41.97 -41.23 -11.05
CA PHE A 815 -42.87 -41.60 -12.15
C PHE A 815 -44.35 -41.61 -11.74
N LYS A 816 -44.67 -41.97 -10.50
CA LYS A 816 -46.06 -42.00 -10.00
C LYS A 816 -46.66 -40.60 -9.80
N ARG A 817 -45.82 -39.55 -9.72
CA ARG A 817 -46.27 -38.15 -9.58
C ARG A 817 -46.45 -37.44 -10.92
N ILE A 818 -45.82 -37.94 -11.99
CA ILE A 818 -45.90 -37.34 -13.33
C ILE A 818 -46.98 -38.00 -14.20
N PHE A 819 -47.24 -39.30 -14.00
CA PHE A 819 -48.18 -40.06 -14.84
C PHE A 819 -49.36 -40.69 -14.06
N GLY A 820 -49.55 -40.28 -12.80
CA GLY A 820 -50.61 -40.77 -11.90
C GLY A 820 -51.76 -39.80 -11.78
#